data_AF-A0A945MIM6-F1
#
_entry.id   AF-A0A945MIM6-F1
#
_cell.length_a   1.000
_cell.length_b   1.000
_cell.length_c   1.000
_cell.angle_alpha   90.00
_cell.angle_beta   90.00
_cell.angle_gamma   90.00
#
_symmetry.space_group_name_H-M   'P 1'
#
loop_
_entity.id
_entity.type
_entity.pdbx_description
1 polymer ?
#
loop_
_entity_poly.entity_id
_entity_poly.type
_entity_poly.pdbx_seq_one_letter_code
_entity_poly.pdbx_strand_id
1 'polypeptide(L)'
;MNQLPLNSPTSAKGTWRTYSLAEGLCGIQVEHIAEDHEGYLWFATYDNGVSRFDGDEFRTYTRTSGLCGNQVMCILSDSQNRLWFATRDGGACWYDGQYFHKFTGSDNMATGSVSYIAEDRQGRIWLGGETTLGFYENEVFHDLHPEYRRSLGGHPTTADFFGCFGIAQDSQGHIWLASNPLTRYDGHAFKHYGPSAGLPTTGYSYSLAIDLNDNLWIGGEQTIGRLVDHSFYPEHLDVGAMMRKIEIDREGRVWFCTAGRGVICYDGERFERLTVQDGLAYDMVNSAFEDREGHIWFSTWGGGVSCWAPRSMQVMDSEDGTALEGTFTLLEDQHKHLWLGFAPTFTTLHKNVAHYDGEQIIGVDDIPDLGRCWTLCADEQGYIYFGGDNGLARYDGAHFSPIGPEQGFDGHSVHALTVDRQGNLLIGYSASTDSTAQIARYDGAQCTLLFADAASNAEESINALVLTRQDALWFGYGTAIAKDRGKGIGCLRPGAGVSFHTTAEGLADDRVEDLLEDHQGRIWIATLGGLSCFDGIRLRNFTTEDGLPNNRIRSLCEDRQGHLWLGTDSGVVRYDGQRFQTIRSPLLSSVTSIVEDHNGHLWFAALHHVVRYQPSTTPPKCRIVRVLADQWYKSTDQVEITADNHQVIFEYKGMSFRTHPKDMLYSHRLRGYEEEWQPADNAEMRAYYHDLPPGDYTFEVRAADCDFNHSEPAVLPLKINPDPRVEMLINNAAQDAENFVGQSAALRRILSQIHEVAHTDLTVLALGETGTGKGLVARALHRLSKRSTQPLIQINCGALPTGLIESEFFGHEKGAFTSAVSRKPGKVELAQGGTLFLDEVGDLTLEAQVKLLRLLEERTFERVGGTETFHADVRVVAATNRNLQQMVAAGTFREDLYFRLQVFPLQLPPLRQRRDDILQLAIHFMENMAAHLDKEVTHISPEAVAALQRYDWPGNVRELEHSVQRAVIICKGSTILARDIALELPDIPTTQTPTTMTLYENERRHILMVLEQTGWIIKGPNGAADILGLPSSTLRSRMKKLEIQRPAV
;
A
#
# COMPACT_ATOMS: atom_id res chain seq x y z
N MET A 1 -52.97 -28.44 16.08
CA MET A 1 -52.22 -29.41 15.26
C MET A 1 -52.00 -28.78 13.90
N ASN A 2 -50.90 -28.04 13.76
CA ASN A 2 -50.22 -27.73 12.51
C ASN A 2 -48.79 -27.44 13.00
N GLN A 3 -47.91 -28.45 12.95
CA GLN A 3 -46.48 -28.21 13.15
C GLN A 3 -46.05 -27.26 12.03
N LEU A 4 -45.37 -26.16 12.36
CA LEU A 4 -44.73 -25.34 11.33
C LEU A 4 -43.73 -26.25 10.60
N PRO A 5 -43.86 -26.43 9.27
CA PRO A 5 -42.93 -27.27 8.54
C PRO A 5 -41.53 -26.67 8.64
N LEU A 6 -40.55 -27.50 9.02
CA LEU A 6 -39.14 -27.23 8.77
C LEU A 6 -38.96 -27.40 7.26
N ASN A 7 -38.82 -26.30 6.52
CA ASN A 7 -38.51 -26.37 5.10
C ASN A 7 -37.03 -26.74 4.92
N SER A 8 -36.75 -27.66 4.00
CA SER A 8 -35.40 -27.86 3.45
C SER A 8 -35.02 -26.62 2.61
N PRO A 9 -33.75 -26.22 2.57
CA PRO A 9 -33.36 -24.93 1.99
C PRO A 9 -33.55 -24.94 0.46
N THR A 10 -34.57 -24.24 -0.01
CA THR A 10 -34.69 -23.81 -1.42
C THR A 10 -34.33 -22.35 -1.62
N SER A 11 -33.79 -21.65 -0.62
CA SER A 11 -33.31 -20.28 -0.78
C SER A 11 -31.83 -20.15 -0.39
N ALA A 12 -30.97 -20.03 -1.40
CA ALA A 12 -29.62 -19.45 -1.32
C ALA A 12 -28.68 -20.03 -0.26
N LYS A 13 -28.00 -21.13 -0.59
CA LYS A 13 -26.84 -21.61 0.19
C LYS A 13 -25.71 -20.57 0.10
N GLY A 14 -25.62 -19.70 1.11
CA GLY A 14 -24.48 -18.79 1.28
C GLY A 14 -23.15 -19.56 1.34
N THR A 15 -22.03 -18.85 1.27
CA THR A 15 -20.71 -19.51 1.26
C THR A 15 -20.27 -19.92 2.65
N TRP A 16 -19.72 -21.13 2.77
CA TRP A 16 -19.23 -21.70 4.02
C TRP A 16 -17.71 -21.84 4.01
N ARG A 17 -17.09 -21.56 5.15
CA ARG A 17 -15.68 -21.82 5.41
C ARG A 17 -15.49 -22.36 6.82
N THR A 18 -14.65 -23.37 6.97
CA THR A 18 -14.37 -24.00 8.26
C THR A 18 -12.92 -23.74 8.68
N TYR A 19 -12.72 -23.50 9.98
CA TYR A 19 -11.42 -23.30 10.61
C TYR A 19 -11.24 -24.30 11.75
N SER A 20 -10.12 -25.00 11.74
CA SER A 20 -9.76 -26.08 12.66
C SER A 20 -8.31 -25.91 13.13
N LEU A 21 -7.75 -26.94 13.78
CA LEU A 21 -6.33 -26.96 14.16
C LEU A 21 -5.39 -26.82 12.94
N ALA A 22 -5.82 -27.29 11.76
CA ALA A 22 -5.03 -27.21 10.54
C ALA A 22 -4.76 -25.75 10.11
N GLU A 23 -5.72 -24.87 10.37
CA GLU A 23 -5.65 -23.44 10.06
C GLU A 23 -4.97 -22.62 11.19
N GLY A 24 -4.65 -23.25 12.33
CA GLY A 24 -3.96 -22.60 13.45
C GLY A 24 -4.83 -22.28 14.67
N LEU A 25 -6.10 -22.69 14.68
CA LEU A 25 -6.96 -22.60 15.86
C LEU A 25 -6.37 -23.41 17.02
N CYS A 26 -6.43 -22.89 18.25
CA CYS A 26 -5.79 -23.52 19.40
C CYS A 26 -6.51 -24.75 19.96
N GLY A 27 -7.82 -24.89 19.67
CA GLY A 27 -8.68 -25.96 20.14
C GLY A 27 -9.85 -26.20 19.18
N ILE A 28 -10.36 -27.42 19.11
CA ILE A 28 -11.51 -27.79 18.25
C ILE A 28 -12.84 -27.65 18.96
N GLN A 29 -12.79 -27.51 20.28
CA GLN A 29 -13.93 -27.29 21.15
C GLN A 29 -14.08 -25.80 21.42
N VAL A 30 -14.83 -25.11 20.57
CA VAL A 30 -15.01 -23.66 20.66
C VAL A 30 -16.31 -23.38 21.43
N GLU A 31 -16.22 -22.54 22.46
CA GLU A 31 -17.35 -22.20 23.35
C GLU A 31 -17.99 -20.88 22.96
N HIS A 32 -17.20 -19.90 22.52
CA HIS A 32 -17.67 -18.54 22.29
C HIS A 32 -16.82 -17.78 21.28
N ILE A 33 -17.41 -16.78 20.65
CA ILE A 33 -16.77 -15.90 19.67
C ILE A 33 -17.08 -14.45 20.04
N ALA A 34 -16.10 -13.57 19.87
CA ALA A 34 -16.29 -12.12 20.00
C ALA A 34 -15.38 -11.37 19.03
N GLU A 35 -15.74 -10.13 18.69
CA GLU A 35 -14.88 -9.19 17.96
C GLU A 35 -14.43 -8.08 18.92
N ASP A 36 -13.16 -7.68 18.86
CA ASP A 36 -12.66 -6.53 19.61
C ASP A 36 -12.76 -5.21 18.81
N HIS A 37 -12.49 -4.08 19.46
CA HIS A 37 -12.57 -2.77 18.82
C HIS A 37 -11.56 -2.57 17.67
N GLU A 38 -10.44 -3.32 17.65
CA GLU A 38 -9.44 -3.26 16.57
C GLU A 38 -9.88 -4.13 15.39
N GLY A 39 -10.88 -4.99 15.61
CA GLY A 39 -11.51 -5.82 14.61
C GLY A 39 -11.05 -7.27 14.57
N TYR A 40 -10.28 -7.72 15.55
CA TYR A 40 -9.90 -9.12 15.63
C TYR A 40 -11.05 -9.97 16.13
N LEU A 41 -11.17 -11.17 15.57
CA LEU A 41 -12.02 -12.20 16.13
C LEU A 41 -11.26 -12.97 17.21
N TRP A 42 -11.95 -13.25 18.31
CA TRP A 42 -11.45 -14.02 19.43
C TRP A 42 -12.33 -15.24 19.65
N PHE A 43 -11.71 -16.42 19.68
CA PHE A 43 -12.36 -17.71 19.82
C PHE A 43 -12.00 -18.33 21.16
N ALA A 44 -12.96 -18.36 22.08
CA ALA A 44 -12.85 -19.04 23.36
C ALA A 44 -12.87 -20.55 23.13
N THR A 45 -11.86 -21.25 23.63
CA THR A 45 -11.82 -22.72 23.52
C THR A 45 -11.86 -23.36 24.90
N TYR A 46 -12.56 -24.50 24.96
CA TYR A 46 -12.56 -25.36 26.13
C TYR A 46 -11.22 -26.10 26.27
N ASP A 47 -10.56 -26.39 25.14
CA ASP A 47 -9.35 -27.23 25.11
C ASP A 47 -8.09 -26.52 25.60
N ASN A 48 -7.82 -25.30 25.09
CA ASN A 48 -6.45 -24.75 25.13
C ASN A 48 -6.39 -23.21 24.99
N GLY A 49 -7.16 -22.49 25.80
CA GLY A 49 -7.11 -21.03 25.90
C GLY A 49 -7.96 -20.34 24.84
N VAL A 50 -7.41 -19.27 24.25
CA VAL A 50 -8.13 -18.43 23.27
C VAL A 50 -7.28 -18.25 22.02
N SER A 51 -7.91 -18.30 20.86
CA SER A 51 -7.28 -17.89 19.60
C SER A 51 -7.77 -16.51 19.17
N ARG A 52 -6.85 -15.62 18.81
CA ARG A 52 -7.14 -14.36 18.15
C ARG A 52 -6.86 -14.48 16.66
N PHE A 53 -7.74 -13.98 15.80
CA PHE A 53 -7.65 -14.10 14.35
C PHE A 53 -7.80 -12.74 13.69
N ASP A 54 -6.98 -12.51 12.67
CA ASP A 54 -6.88 -11.22 11.97
C ASP A 54 -7.34 -11.27 10.51
N GLY A 55 -8.06 -12.32 10.12
CA GLY A 55 -8.46 -12.58 8.74
C GLY A 55 -7.46 -13.43 7.95
N ASP A 56 -6.24 -13.62 8.48
CA ASP A 56 -5.16 -14.36 7.84
C ASP A 56 -4.52 -15.37 8.79
N GLU A 57 -4.08 -14.94 9.98
CA GLU A 57 -3.38 -15.80 10.93
C GLU A 57 -4.05 -15.88 12.31
N PHE A 58 -3.93 -17.05 12.95
CA PHE A 58 -4.34 -17.26 14.34
C PHE A 58 -3.16 -17.09 15.30
N ARG A 59 -3.44 -16.46 16.44
CA ARG A 59 -2.50 -16.34 17.57
C ARG A 59 -3.14 -16.84 18.86
N THR A 60 -2.45 -17.78 19.51
CA THR A 60 -2.93 -18.42 20.73
C THR A 60 -2.50 -17.69 21.99
N TYR A 61 -3.42 -17.54 22.94
CA TYR A 61 -3.18 -17.03 24.28
C TYR A 61 -3.62 -18.07 25.31
N THR A 62 -2.73 -18.34 26.28
CA THR A 62 -2.98 -19.28 27.38
C THR A 62 -2.60 -18.64 28.72
N ARG A 63 -2.67 -19.40 29.81
CA ARG A 63 -2.17 -18.98 31.13
C ARG A 63 -0.74 -18.41 31.10
N THR A 64 0.13 -18.93 30.24
CA THR A 64 1.52 -18.43 30.10
C THR A 64 1.60 -17.06 29.46
N SER A 65 0.59 -16.70 28.65
CA SER A 65 0.47 -15.38 28.03
C SER A 65 -0.17 -14.33 28.95
N GLY A 66 -0.67 -14.73 30.12
CA GLY A 66 -1.36 -13.85 31.06
C GLY A 66 -2.87 -14.10 31.20
N LEU A 67 -3.45 -15.06 30.48
CA LEU A 67 -4.86 -15.44 30.67
C LEU A 67 -5.09 -16.05 32.07
N CYS A 68 -6.28 -15.89 32.66
CA CYS A 68 -6.56 -16.42 34.01
C CYS A 68 -6.81 -17.94 34.05
N GLY A 69 -7.37 -18.52 32.98
CA GLY A 69 -7.67 -19.95 32.84
C GLY A 69 -7.52 -20.41 31.39
N ASN A 70 -7.38 -21.72 31.14
CA ASN A 70 -7.27 -22.24 29.77
C ASN A 70 -8.61 -22.77 29.25
N GLN A 71 -9.62 -22.94 30.12
CA GLN A 71 -10.97 -23.34 29.72
C GLN A 71 -11.84 -22.09 29.64
N VAL A 72 -11.82 -21.43 28.49
CA VAL A 72 -12.52 -20.15 28.30
C VAL A 72 -13.93 -20.42 27.83
N MET A 73 -14.91 -19.91 28.59
CA MET A 73 -16.33 -20.19 28.38
C MET A 73 -17.04 -19.08 27.62
N CYS A 74 -16.65 -17.82 27.84
CA CYS A 74 -17.32 -16.66 27.25
C CYS A 74 -16.33 -15.49 27.11
N ILE A 75 -16.53 -14.68 26.07
CA ILE A 75 -15.76 -13.46 25.79
C ILE A 75 -16.74 -12.32 25.58
N LEU A 76 -16.46 -11.15 26.14
CA LEU A 76 -17.25 -9.94 25.99
C LEU A 76 -16.34 -8.74 25.72
N SER A 77 -16.60 -7.99 24.66
CA SER A 77 -16.03 -6.65 24.51
C SER A 77 -16.95 -5.66 25.22
N ASP A 78 -16.42 -4.89 26.17
CA ASP A 78 -17.21 -3.89 26.90
C ASP A 78 -17.18 -2.50 26.24
N SER A 79 -18.03 -1.59 26.72
CA SER A 79 -18.10 -0.19 26.26
C SER A 79 -16.84 0.63 26.50
N GLN A 80 -15.90 0.14 27.31
CA GLN A 80 -14.60 0.76 27.58
C GLN A 80 -13.49 0.17 26.70
N ASN A 81 -13.84 -0.63 25.69
CA ASN A 81 -12.94 -1.33 24.78
C ASN A 81 -12.03 -2.37 25.47
N ARG A 82 -12.44 -2.89 26.64
CA ARG A 82 -11.75 -4.00 27.29
C ARG A 82 -12.39 -5.30 26.85
N LEU A 83 -11.56 -6.30 26.62
CA LEU A 83 -12.03 -7.64 26.27
C LEU A 83 -11.99 -8.53 27.50
N TRP A 84 -13.16 -8.93 27.99
CA TRP A 84 -13.34 -9.78 29.16
C TRP A 84 -13.37 -11.26 28.79
N PHE A 85 -12.76 -12.09 29.63
CA PHE A 85 -12.68 -13.53 29.47
C PHE A 85 -13.18 -14.23 30.73
N ALA A 86 -14.24 -15.02 30.58
CA ALA A 86 -14.73 -15.93 31.61
C ALA A 86 -14.05 -17.29 31.47
N THR A 87 -13.51 -17.80 32.57
CA THR A 87 -12.86 -19.10 32.58
C THR A 87 -13.45 -20.00 33.65
N ARG A 88 -13.55 -21.28 33.33
CA ARG A 88 -14.04 -22.30 34.26
C ARG A 88 -13.04 -22.56 35.40
N ASP A 89 -11.76 -22.43 35.10
CA ASP A 89 -10.63 -22.89 35.91
C ASP A 89 -9.78 -21.76 36.53
N GLY A 90 -10.19 -20.49 36.37
CA GLY A 90 -9.40 -19.33 36.79
C GLY A 90 -10.17 -18.02 37.00
N GLY A 91 -11.50 -18.03 37.13
CA GLY A 91 -12.27 -16.80 37.33
C GLY A 91 -12.43 -15.97 36.05
N ALA A 92 -12.41 -14.65 36.20
CA ALA A 92 -12.45 -13.71 35.08
C ALA A 92 -11.14 -12.92 34.95
N CYS A 93 -10.82 -12.47 33.74
CA CYS A 93 -9.78 -11.47 33.48
C CYS A 93 -10.17 -10.60 32.29
N TRP A 94 -9.46 -9.51 32.05
CA TRP A 94 -9.70 -8.67 30.88
C TRP A 94 -8.40 -8.25 30.20
N TYR A 95 -8.49 -7.87 28.93
CA TYR A 95 -7.37 -7.48 28.06
C TYR A 95 -7.56 -6.05 27.59
N ASP A 96 -6.49 -5.25 27.64
CA ASP A 96 -6.49 -3.82 27.32
C ASP A 96 -5.92 -3.48 25.93
N GLY A 97 -5.63 -4.50 25.11
CA GLY A 97 -4.91 -4.33 23.84
C GLY A 97 -3.43 -4.73 23.90
N GLN A 98 -2.83 -4.77 25.10
CA GLN A 98 -1.42 -5.14 25.31
C GLN A 98 -1.22 -6.23 26.38
N TYR A 99 -1.93 -6.14 27.50
CA TYR A 99 -1.74 -6.98 28.68
C TYR A 99 -3.07 -7.56 29.20
N PHE A 100 -2.96 -8.74 29.81
CA PHE A 100 -4.06 -9.34 30.56
C PHE A 100 -4.01 -8.89 32.02
N HIS A 101 -5.13 -8.37 32.50
CA HIS A 101 -5.35 -7.93 33.87
C HIS A 101 -6.12 -8.98 34.65
N LYS A 102 -5.45 -9.58 35.63
CA LYS A 102 -6.05 -10.58 36.52
C LYS A 102 -6.46 -9.95 37.84
N PHE A 103 -7.59 -10.40 38.37
CA PHE A 103 -7.98 -10.03 39.72
C PHE A 103 -7.14 -10.81 40.74
N THR A 104 -6.70 -10.12 41.79
CA THR A 104 -5.91 -10.71 42.89
C THR A 104 -6.74 -10.65 44.16
N GLY A 105 -7.06 -11.81 44.76
CA GLY A 105 -7.90 -11.87 45.96
C GLY A 105 -8.51 -13.26 46.21
N SER A 106 -9.24 -13.39 47.31
CA SER A 106 -10.04 -14.57 47.67
C SER A 106 -11.51 -14.48 47.21
N ASP A 107 -11.86 -13.42 46.48
CA ASP A 107 -13.22 -13.17 46.02
C ASP A 107 -13.56 -14.11 44.85
N ASN A 108 -14.83 -14.49 44.69
CA ASN A 108 -15.29 -15.44 43.67
C ASN A 108 -14.88 -15.05 42.23
N MET A 109 -14.53 -13.79 41.98
CA MET A 109 -14.03 -13.30 40.68
C MET A 109 -12.60 -13.77 40.35
N ALA A 110 -11.76 -14.06 41.35
CA ALA A 110 -10.36 -14.47 41.17
C ALA A 110 -10.14 -15.98 41.24
N THR A 111 -11.09 -16.74 41.82
CA THR A 111 -10.96 -18.19 42.05
C THR A 111 -12.20 -19.00 41.68
N GLY A 112 -13.34 -18.36 41.39
CA GLY A 112 -14.60 -19.04 41.06
C GLY A 112 -14.67 -19.49 39.61
N SER A 113 -15.61 -20.39 39.32
CA SER A 113 -15.96 -20.74 37.94
C SER A 113 -16.86 -19.64 37.38
N VAL A 114 -16.46 -19.03 36.26
CA VAL A 114 -17.27 -18.07 35.52
C VAL A 114 -17.58 -18.67 34.15
N SER A 115 -18.86 -18.75 33.83
CA SER A 115 -19.37 -19.36 32.60
C SER A 115 -19.94 -18.34 31.63
N TYR A 116 -20.40 -17.18 32.12
CA TYR A 116 -21.04 -16.15 31.32
C TYR A 116 -20.65 -14.74 31.79
N ILE A 117 -20.48 -13.83 30.84
CA ILE A 117 -20.25 -12.40 31.09
C ILE A 117 -21.24 -11.60 30.24
N ALA A 118 -21.84 -10.56 30.81
CA ALA A 118 -22.65 -9.59 30.09
C ALA A 118 -22.40 -8.18 30.63
N GLU A 119 -22.49 -7.17 29.77
CA GLU A 119 -22.50 -5.76 30.18
C GLU A 119 -23.96 -5.28 30.21
N ASP A 120 -24.33 -4.55 31.26
CA ASP A 120 -25.62 -3.88 31.31
C ASP A 120 -25.55 -2.44 30.79
N ARG A 121 -26.71 -1.79 30.59
CA ARG A 121 -26.82 -0.40 30.12
C ARG A 121 -26.17 0.64 31.04
N GLN A 122 -25.78 0.27 32.27
CA GLN A 122 -25.07 1.14 33.20
C GLN A 122 -23.54 0.97 33.09
N GLY A 123 -23.06 0.06 32.24
CA GLY A 123 -21.65 -0.27 32.09
C GLY A 123 -21.12 -1.23 33.16
N ARG A 124 -22.00 -1.90 33.91
CA ARG A 124 -21.61 -2.88 34.93
C ARG A 124 -21.40 -4.23 34.26
N ILE A 125 -20.32 -4.90 34.65
CA ILE A 125 -19.94 -6.20 34.07
C ILE A 125 -20.49 -7.31 34.96
N TRP A 126 -21.55 -7.96 34.50
CA TRP A 126 -22.18 -9.08 35.19
C TRP A 126 -21.44 -10.38 34.94
N LEU A 127 -21.23 -11.14 36.01
CA LEU A 127 -20.53 -12.43 36.00
C LEU A 127 -21.45 -13.52 36.55
N GLY A 128 -21.67 -14.55 35.75
CA GLY A 128 -22.44 -15.74 36.11
C GLY A 128 -21.61 -17.01 35.94
N GLY A 129 -21.73 -17.95 36.86
CA GLY A 129 -21.14 -19.28 36.74
C GLY A 129 -21.70 -20.25 37.78
N GLU A 130 -21.03 -21.39 37.96
CA GLU A 130 -21.46 -22.44 38.90
C GLU A 130 -21.43 -21.96 40.36
N THR A 131 -20.47 -21.10 40.71
CA THR A 131 -20.23 -20.61 42.08
C THR A 131 -20.14 -19.09 42.17
N THR A 132 -20.33 -18.40 41.05
CA THR A 132 -20.16 -16.94 40.93
C THR A 132 -21.46 -16.32 40.44
N LEU A 133 -21.95 -15.30 41.15
CA LEU A 133 -23.06 -14.47 40.69
C LEU A 133 -22.90 -13.06 41.25
N GLY A 134 -22.70 -12.07 40.38
CA GLY A 134 -22.52 -10.69 40.81
C GLY A 134 -22.20 -9.77 39.64
N PHE A 135 -21.83 -8.53 39.95
CA PHE A 135 -21.37 -7.57 38.93
C PHE A 135 -20.15 -6.80 39.41
N TYR A 136 -19.33 -6.36 38.46
CA TYR A 136 -18.15 -5.54 38.67
C TYR A 136 -18.43 -4.11 38.22
N GLU A 137 -18.16 -3.16 39.11
CA GLU A 137 -18.36 -1.74 38.91
C GLU A 137 -17.32 -0.97 39.74
N ASN A 138 -16.72 0.07 39.17
CA ASN A 138 -15.77 0.96 39.88
C ASN A 138 -14.66 0.20 40.65
N GLU A 139 -14.05 -0.79 40.01
CA GLU A 139 -13.00 -1.64 40.58
C GLU A 139 -13.43 -2.57 41.73
N VAL A 140 -14.72 -2.67 42.01
CA VAL A 140 -15.27 -3.49 43.08
C VAL A 140 -16.20 -4.57 42.51
N PHE A 141 -16.05 -5.79 43.00
CA PHE A 141 -16.98 -6.88 42.70
C PHE A 141 -18.07 -6.96 43.77
N HIS A 142 -19.32 -6.88 43.35
CA HIS A 142 -20.51 -7.00 44.19
C HIS A 142 -21.05 -8.43 44.10
N ASP A 143 -20.74 -9.27 45.10
CA ASP A 143 -21.20 -10.66 45.17
C ASP A 143 -22.67 -10.75 45.60
N LEU A 144 -23.53 -11.18 44.69
CA LEU A 144 -24.97 -11.36 44.90
C LEU A 144 -25.34 -12.80 45.25
N HIS A 145 -24.38 -13.74 45.23
CA HIS A 145 -24.65 -15.14 45.54
C HIS A 145 -25.29 -15.35 46.93
N PRO A 146 -24.89 -14.66 48.01
CA PRO A 146 -25.53 -14.79 49.32
C PRO A 146 -26.97 -14.27 49.37
N GLU A 147 -27.30 -13.26 48.55
CA GLU A 147 -28.65 -12.70 48.45
C GLU A 147 -29.57 -13.61 47.65
N TYR A 148 -29.07 -14.12 46.52
CA TYR A 148 -29.77 -15.11 45.70
C TYR A 148 -30.11 -16.38 46.50
N ARG A 149 -29.18 -16.90 47.32
CA ARG A 149 -29.48 -18.06 48.19
C ARG A 149 -30.56 -17.75 49.22
N ARG A 150 -30.63 -16.51 49.73
CA ARG A 150 -31.66 -16.11 50.69
C ARG A 150 -33.05 -16.01 50.05
N SER A 151 -33.15 -15.58 48.78
CA SER A 151 -34.44 -15.47 48.09
C SER A 151 -35.11 -16.82 47.82
N LEU A 152 -34.35 -17.92 47.81
CA LEU A 152 -34.87 -19.28 47.62
C LEU A 152 -35.52 -19.92 48.87
N GLY A 153 -35.40 -19.32 50.07
CA GLY A 153 -36.21 -19.71 51.24
C GLY A 153 -35.61 -20.66 52.31
N GLY A 154 -34.31 -21.03 52.26
CA GLY A 154 -33.53 -21.74 53.32
C GLY A 154 -33.77 -23.27 53.43
N HIS A 155 -32.86 -24.18 53.83
CA HIS A 155 -31.50 -24.19 54.39
C HIS A 155 -30.42 -24.49 53.31
N PRO A 156 -29.14 -24.13 53.51
CA PRO A 156 -28.08 -24.37 52.53
C PRO A 156 -27.65 -25.84 52.55
N THR A 157 -28.33 -26.68 51.78
CA THR A 157 -27.67 -27.86 51.21
C THR A 157 -26.86 -27.41 50.00
N THR A 158 -25.72 -28.05 49.74
CA THR A 158 -24.79 -27.73 48.65
C THR A 158 -25.38 -27.92 47.23
N ALA A 159 -26.71 -28.03 47.08
CA ALA A 159 -27.38 -28.57 45.90
C ALA A 159 -28.41 -27.63 45.22
N ASP A 160 -28.60 -26.38 45.68
CA ASP A 160 -29.76 -25.56 45.23
C ASP A 160 -29.46 -24.48 44.17
N PHE A 161 -28.20 -24.14 43.90
CA PHE A 161 -27.83 -23.25 42.78
C PHE A 161 -27.13 -24.05 41.70
N PHE A 162 -27.83 -24.25 40.57
CA PHE A 162 -27.30 -24.97 39.40
C PHE A 162 -26.36 -24.11 38.54
N GLY A 163 -26.02 -22.89 38.96
CA GLY A 163 -25.21 -21.96 38.19
C GLY A 163 -26.03 -21.01 37.31
N CYS A 164 -25.40 -19.92 36.89
CA CYS A 164 -25.94 -18.97 35.92
C CYS A 164 -25.13 -19.07 34.62
N PHE A 165 -25.77 -19.47 33.52
CA PHE A 165 -25.12 -19.71 32.22
C PHE A 165 -25.62 -18.78 31.10
N GLY A 166 -26.37 -17.74 31.46
CA GLY A 166 -26.85 -16.73 30.53
C GLY A 166 -27.39 -15.54 31.30
N ILE A 167 -27.12 -14.34 30.78
CA ILE A 167 -27.53 -13.07 31.38
C ILE A 167 -28.04 -12.17 30.26
N ALA A 168 -29.21 -11.57 30.43
CA ALA A 168 -29.75 -10.57 29.52
C ALA A 168 -30.45 -9.44 30.30
N GLN A 169 -30.55 -8.26 29.69
CA GLN A 169 -31.23 -7.12 30.27
C GLN A 169 -32.42 -6.69 29.40
N ASP A 170 -33.59 -6.54 30.02
CA ASP A 170 -34.81 -6.08 29.32
C ASP A 170 -34.87 -4.55 29.18
N SER A 171 -35.83 -4.06 28.38
CA SER A 171 -36.02 -2.63 28.14
C SER A 171 -36.26 -1.81 29.41
N GLN A 172 -36.80 -2.43 30.46
CA GLN A 172 -37.10 -1.82 31.76
C GLN A 172 -35.89 -1.81 32.70
N GLY A 173 -34.78 -2.44 32.30
CA GLY A 173 -33.53 -2.49 33.05
C GLY A 173 -33.41 -3.67 33.99
N HIS A 174 -34.37 -4.61 34.01
CA HIS A 174 -34.24 -5.81 34.81
C HIS A 174 -33.23 -6.78 34.21
N ILE A 175 -32.52 -7.49 35.09
CA ILE A 175 -31.53 -8.48 34.71
C ILE A 175 -32.16 -9.87 34.81
N TRP A 176 -32.18 -10.58 33.69
CA TRP A 176 -32.63 -11.96 33.59
C TRP A 176 -31.45 -12.91 33.66
N LEU A 177 -31.54 -13.86 34.57
CA LEU A 177 -30.51 -14.86 34.86
C LEU A 177 -31.03 -16.23 34.43
N ALA A 178 -30.27 -16.87 33.54
CA ALA A 178 -30.50 -18.22 33.07
C ALA A 178 -30.00 -19.22 34.13
N SER A 179 -30.74 -19.26 35.24
CA SER A 179 -30.60 -20.19 36.35
C SER A 179 -31.75 -21.20 36.33
N ASN A 180 -31.67 -22.23 37.18
CA ASN A 180 -32.81 -23.09 37.48
C ASN A 180 -33.19 -22.93 38.96
N PRO A 181 -34.33 -22.28 39.28
CA PRO A 181 -35.35 -21.71 38.38
C PRO A 181 -34.89 -20.46 37.63
N LEU A 182 -35.57 -20.09 36.53
CA LEU A 182 -35.31 -18.83 35.80
C LEU A 182 -35.51 -17.67 36.77
N THR A 183 -34.56 -16.73 36.82
CA THR A 183 -34.60 -15.66 37.83
C THR A 183 -34.52 -14.29 37.17
N ARG A 184 -35.29 -13.34 37.68
CA ARG A 184 -35.20 -11.92 37.34
C ARG A 184 -34.73 -11.12 38.56
N TYR A 185 -33.82 -10.19 38.36
CA TYR A 185 -33.33 -9.24 39.35
C TYR A 185 -33.70 -7.82 38.93
N ASP A 186 -34.37 -7.09 39.82
CA ASP A 186 -34.85 -5.73 39.57
C ASP A 186 -33.94 -4.62 40.13
N GLY A 187 -32.78 -5.00 40.66
CA GLY A 187 -31.87 -4.09 41.38
C GLY A 187 -32.00 -4.14 42.90
N HIS A 188 -33.05 -4.79 43.42
CA HIS A 188 -33.30 -4.91 44.86
C HIS A 188 -33.63 -6.34 45.30
N ALA A 189 -34.36 -7.10 44.50
CA ALA A 189 -34.84 -8.44 44.84
C ALA A 189 -34.80 -9.40 43.66
N PHE A 190 -34.66 -10.69 44.00
CA PHE A 190 -34.78 -11.78 43.05
C PHE A 190 -36.21 -12.31 43.00
N LYS A 191 -36.72 -12.50 41.78
CA LYS A 191 -38.02 -13.13 41.49
C LYS A 191 -37.79 -14.37 40.64
N HIS A 192 -38.32 -15.50 41.10
CA HIS A 192 -38.12 -16.80 40.46
C HIS A 192 -39.34 -17.25 39.66
N TYR A 193 -39.10 -17.84 38.49
CA TYR A 193 -40.09 -18.33 37.55
C TYR A 193 -39.85 -19.83 37.31
N GLY A 194 -40.90 -20.62 37.49
CA GLY A 194 -40.86 -22.08 37.35
C GLY A 194 -42.13 -22.62 36.68
N PRO A 195 -42.53 -23.87 36.97
CA PRO A 195 -43.68 -24.51 36.32
C PRO A 195 -45.01 -23.73 36.47
N SER A 196 -45.16 -22.93 37.52
CA SER A 196 -46.33 -22.05 37.71
C SER A 196 -46.45 -20.96 36.64
N ALA A 197 -45.36 -20.59 35.99
CA ALA A 197 -45.32 -19.65 34.86
C ALA A 197 -45.47 -20.36 33.50
N GLY A 198 -45.72 -21.67 33.49
CA GLY A 198 -45.79 -22.50 32.28
C GLY A 198 -44.42 -22.98 31.76
N LEU A 199 -43.33 -22.69 32.48
CA LEU A 199 -41.99 -23.13 32.07
C LEU A 199 -41.82 -24.65 32.21
N PRO A 200 -41.16 -25.31 31.24
CA PRO A 200 -40.90 -26.74 31.30
C PRO A 200 -39.93 -27.06 32.44
N THR A 201 -40.15 -28.15 33.18
CA THR A 201 -39.17 -28.61 34.17
C THR A 201 -37.92 -29.12 33.47
N THR A 202 -36.76 -28.50 33.73
CA THR A 202 -35.47 -28.90 33.15
C THR A 202 -34.52 -29.42 34.24
N GLY A 203 -33.65 -30.38 33.87
CA GLY A 203 -32.53 -30.82 34.72
C GLY A 203 -31.29 -29.91 34.63
N TYR A 204 -31.32 -28.93 33.73
CA TYR A 204 -30.22 -28.02 33.39
C TYR A 204 -30.72 -26.56 33.40
N SER A 205 -29.81 -25.60 33.44
CA SER A 205 -30.16 -24.18 33.29
C SER A 205 -30.71 -23.87 31.90
N TYR A 206 -31.61 -22.88 31.83
CA TYR A 206 -32.13 -22.38 30.55
C TYR A 206 -31.04 -21.63 29.77
N SER A 207 -31.24 -21.51 28.47
CA SER A 207 -30.63 -20.48 27.63
C SER A 207 -31.63 -19.35 27.43
N LEU A 208 -31.16 -18.11 27.31
CA LEU A 208 -32.02 -16.96 27.11
C LEU A 208 -31.36 -15.90 26.25
N ALA A 209 -32.20 -15.09 25.60
CA ALA A 209 -31.82 -13.87 24.88
C ALA A 209 -33.04 -12.94 24.80
N ILE A 210 -32.82 -11.64 24.61
CA ILE A 210 -33.91 -10.66 24.44
C ILE A 210 -33.78 -10.04 23.07
N ASP A 211 -34.80 -10.26 22.23
CA ASP A 211 -34.80 -9.77 20.84
C ASP A 211 -35.02 -8.26 20.75
N LEU A 212 -34.88 -7.71 19.54
CA LEU A 212 -35.05 -6.28 19.28
C LEU A 212 -36.46 -5.76 19.60
N ASN A 213 -37.45 -6.65 19.75
CA ASN A 213 -38.82 -6.33 20.12
C ASN A 213 -39.07 -6.51 21.63
N ASP A 214 -38.02 -6.68 22.44
CA ASP A 214 -38.07 -6.91 23.89
C ASP A 214 -38.73 -8.24 24.29
N ASN A 215 -38.82 -9.22 23.37
CA ASN A 215 -39.28 -10.56 23.73
C ASN A 215 -38.14 -11.36 24.37
N LEU A 216 -38.38 -11.88 25.57
CA LEU A 216 -37.47 -12.80 26.23
C LEU A 216 -37.65 -14.22 25.65
N TRP A 217 -36.70 -14.63 24.83
CA TRP A 217 -36.58 -15.99 24.33
C TRP A 217 -35.96 -16.89 25.40
N ILE A 218 -36.51 -18.09 25.54
CA ILE A 218 -36.06 -19.09 26.49
C ILE A 218 -35.93 -20.43 25.78
N GLY A 219 -34.78 -21.08 25.93
CA GLY A 219 -34.50 -22.41 25.45
C GLY A 219 -34.26 -23.38 26.61
N GLY A 220 -34.94 -24.52 26.58
CA GLY A 220 -34.78 -25.64 27.50
C GLY A 220 -34.14 -26.87 26.84
N GLU A 221 -34.45 -28.06 27.37
CA GLU A 221 -33.86 -29.33 26.91
C GLU A 221 -34.37 -29.79 25.53
N GLN A 222 -35.62 -29.49 25.18
CA GLN A 222 -36.20 -29.82 23.85
C GLN A 222 -37.26 -28.79 23.42
N THR A 223 -37.28 -27.63 24.08
CA THR A 223 -38.32 -26.61 23.88
C THR A 223 -37.66 -25.25 23.72
N ILE A 224 -38.24 -24.45 22.83
CA ILE A 224 -37.98 -23.02 22.74
C ILE A 224 -39.32 -22.30 22.92
N GLY A 225 -39.29 -21.08 23.44
CA GLY A 225 -40.49 -20.28 23.59
C GLY A 225 -40.18 -18.88 24.06
N ARG A 226 -41.23 -18.09 24.22
CA ARG A 226 -41.14 -16.69 24.63
C ARG A 226 -41.82 -16.51 25.97
N LEU A 227 -41.22 -15.69 26.84
CA LEU A 227 -41.89 -15.23 28.06
C LEU A 227 -42.54 -13.88 27.79
N VAL A 228 -43.86 -13.86 27.72
CA VAL A 228 -44.66 -12.64 27.53
C VAL A 228 -45.57 -12.48 28.74
N ASP A 229 -45.56 -11.29 29.36
CA ASP A 229 -46.35 -10.99 30.56
C ASP A 229 -46.22 -12.06 31.67
N HIS A 230 -44.99 -12.50 31.92
CA HIS A 230 -44.66 -13.52 32.94
C HIS A 230 -45.22 -14.93 32.66
N SER A 231 -45.75 -15.19 31.47
CA SER A 231 -46.26 -16.49 31.04
C SER A 231 -45.44 -17.02 29.87
N PHE A 232 -45.07 -18.29 29.93
CA PHE A 232 -44.26 -18.93 28.89
C PHE A 232 -45.14 -19.48 27.77
N TYR A 233 -44.83 -19.08 26.54
CA TYR A 233 -45.47 -19.53 25.31
C TYR A 233 -44.48 -20.38 24.51
N PRO A 234 -44.62 -21.71 24.52
CA PRO A 234 -43.75 -22.59 23.75
C PRO A 234 -44.03 -22.45 22.24
N GLU A 235 -42.98 -22.45 21.44
CA GLU A 235 -43.10 -22.61 19.99
C GLU A 235 -43.31 -24.09 19.65
N HIS A 236 -44.22 -24.38 18.73
CA HIS A 236 -44.51 -25.74 18.29
C HIS A 236 -43.52 -26.21 17.22
N LEU A 237 -42.25 -26.34 17.61
CA LEU A 237 -41.13 -26.76 16.75
C LEU A 237 -40.45 -28.00 17.33
N ASP A 238 -40.11 -28.97 16.47
CA ASP A 238 -39.26 -30.10 16.89
C ASP A 238 -37.79 -29.68 16.93
N VAL A 239 -37.33 -29.30 18.12
CA VAL A 239 -35.94 -28.95 18.38
C VAL A 239 -35.05 -30.20 18.40
N GLY A 240 -35.54 -31.30 18.97
CA GLY A 240 -34.86 -32.59 19.02
C GLY A 240 -33.52 -32.64 19.78
N ALA A 241 -33.10 -31.55 20.42
CA ALA A 241 -31.83 -31.41 21.15
C ALA A 241 -31.88 -30.31 22.21
N MET A 242 -30.96 -30.40 23.18
CA MET A 242 -30.77 -29.39 24.22
C MET A 242 -30.29 -28.07 23.63
N MET A 243 -30.86 -26.97 24.12
CA MET A 243 -30.43 -25.65 23.75
C MET A 243 -29.18 -25.23 24.52
N ARG A 244 -28.15 -24.80 23.79
CA ARG A 244 -26.87 -24.36 24.35
C ARG A 244 -26.90 -22.85 24.58
N LYS A 245 -27.17 -22.10 23.51
CA LYS A 245 -27.20 -20.65 23.54
C LYS A 245 -28.21 -20.10 22.55
N ILE A 246 -28.77 -18.93 22.86
CA ILE A 246 -29.62 -18.16 21.96
C ILE A 246 -28.90 -16.85 21.71
N GLU A 247 -28.75 -16.47 20.45
CA GLU A 247 -28.05 -15.26 20.01
C GLU A 247 -28.92 -14.50 19.04
N ILE A 248 -28.74 -13.19 18.98
CA ILE A 248 -29.50 -12.31 18.09
C ILE A 248 -28.51 -11.53 17.27
N ASP A 249 -28.69 -11.55 15.96
CA ASP A 249 -27.87 -10.78 15.05
C ASP A 249 -28.44 -9.36 14.85
N ARG A 250 -27.70 -8.50 14.15
CA ARG A 250 -28.06 -7.09 13.91
C ARG A 250 -29.32 -6.92 13.08
N GLU A 251 -29.71 -7.94 12.33
CA GLU A 251 -30.94 -7.97 11.54
C GLU A 251 -32.15 -8.38 12.39
N GLY A 252 -31.92 -8.79 13.64
CA GLY A 252 -32.94 -9.26 14.56
C GLY A 252 -33.30 -10.73 14.38
N ARG A 253 -32.53 -11.50 13.59
CA ARG A 253 -32.73 -12.94 13.48
C ARG A 253 -32.26 -13.62 14.75
N VAL A 254 -33.02 -14.61 15.19
CA VAL A 254 -32.75 -15.33 16.44
C VAL A 254 -32.12 -16.69 16.11
N TRP A 255 -30.93 -16.91 16.64
CA TRP A 255 -30.08 -18.08 16.41
C TRP A 255 -30.11 -19.00 17.64
N PHE A 256 -30.72 -20.18 17.49
CA PHE A 256 -30.84 -21.20 18.52
C PHE A 256 -29.78 -22.29 18.32
N CYS A 257 -28.71 -22.25 19.11
CA CYS A 257 -27.58 -23.17 19.02
C CYS A 257 -27.87 -24.47 19.80
N THR A 258 -27.76 -25.63 19.15
CA THR A 258 -28.20 -26.91 19.73
C THR A 258 -27.06 -27.87 20.03
N ALA A 259 -27.26 -28.75 21.01
CA ALA A 259 -26.30 -29.78 21.43
C ALA A 259 -26.27 -31.02 20.50
N GLY A 260 -26.40 -30.86 19.18
CA GLY A 260 -26.21 -31.97 18.22
C GLY A 260 -27.24 -32.08 17.09
N ARG A 261 -28.06 -31.06 16.83
CA ARG A 261 -29.02 -31.00 15.70
C ARG A 261 -28.82 -29.74 14.85
N GLY A 262 -27.59 -29.22 14.83
CA GLY A 262 -27.22 -28.01 14.11
C GLY A 262 -27.65 -26.73 14.83
N VAL A 263 -27.98 -25.71 14.06
CA VAL A 263 -28.47 -24.41 14.53
C VAL A 263 -29.80 -24.11 13.86
N ILE A 264 -30.73 -23.49 14.60
CA ILE A 264 -32.02 -23.05 14.06
C ILE A 264 -31.99 -21.53 13.99
N CYS A 265 -32.35 -20.95 12.85
CA CYS A 265 -32.53 -19.53 12.66
C CYS A 265 -34.03 -19.20 12.60
N TYR A 266 -34.44 -18.12 13.26
CA TYR A 266 -35.77 -17.53 13.12
C TYR A 266 -35.64 -16.11 12.59
N ASP A 267 -36.21 -15.84 11.42
CA ASP A 267 -36.12 -14.54 10.74
C ASP A 267 -37.28 -13.57 11.10
N GLY A 268 -38.19 -13.99 11.99
CA GLY A 268 -39.42 -13.27 12.31
C GLY A 268 -40.67 -13.90 11.70
N GLU A 269 -40.54 -14.68 10.63
CA GLU A 269 -41.65 -15.36 9.96
C GLU A 269 -41.49 -16.89 9.97
N ARG A 270 -40.29 -17.41 9.73
CA ARG A 270 -39.99 -18.81 9.49
C ARG A 270 -38.82 -19.31 10.34
N PHE A 271 -38.84 -20.61 10.63
CA PHE A 271 -37.73 -21.32 11.25
C PHE A 271 -36.99 -22.14 10.19
N GLU A 272 -35.68 -21.96 10.12
CA GLU A 272 -34.77 -22.71 9.24
C GLU A 272 -33.73 -23.43 10.09
N ARG A 273 -33.29 -24.62 9.67
CA ARG A 273 -32.25 -25.38 10.37
C ARG A 273 -31.04 -25.60 9.45
N LEU A 274 -29.86 -25.24 9.96
CA LEU A 274 -28.58 -25.47 9.30
C LEU A 274 -27.82 -26.60 10.02
N THR A 275 -27.27 -27.52 9.23
CA THR A 275 -26.60 -28.75 9.67
C THR A 275 -25.28 -28.96 8.92
N VAL A 276 -24.58 -30.05 9.22
CA VAL A 276 -23.39 -30.47 8.46
C VAL A 276 -23.66 -30.66 6.97
N GLN A 277 -24.90 -31.02 6.58
CA GLN A 277 -25.28 -31.16 5.17
C GLN A 277 -25.30 -29.82 4.42
N ASP A 278 -25.46 -28.72 5.16
CA ASP A 278 -25.54 -27.37 4.61
C ASP A 278 -24.17 -26.70 4.52
N GLY A 279 -23.16 -27.22 5.23
CA GLY A 279 -21.78 -26.70 5.25
C GLY A 279 -21.21 -26.48 6.65
N LEU A 280 -22.01 -26.66 7.69
CA LEU A 280 -21.55 -26.58 9.09
C LEU A 280 -20.47 -27.64 9.36
N ALA A 281 -19.45 -27.31 10.15
CA ALA A 281 -18.36 -28.25 10.45
C ALA A 281 -18.82 -29.40 11.34
N TYR A 282 -19.77 -29.15 12.24
CA TYR A 282 -20.28 -30.11 13.19
C TYR A 282 -21.65 -29.70 13.75
N ASP A 283 -22.55 -30.66 13.97
CA ASP A 283 -23.94 -30.38 14.38
C ASP A 283 -24.11 -29.95 15.85
N MET A 284 -23.05 -30.04 16.66
CA MET A 284 -23.06 -29.53 18.03
C MET A 284 -22.53 -28.10 18.04
N VAL A 285 -23.46 -27.14 18.13
CA VAL A 285 -23.17 -25.69 18.05
C VAL A 285 -23.31 -25.07 19.44
N ASN A 286 -22.27 -24.36 19.89
CA ASN A 286 -22.24 -23.73 21.21
C ASN A 286 -22.69 -22.27 21.19
N SER A 287 -22.31 -21.51 20.17
CA SER A 287 -22.65 -20.10 20.00
C SER A 287 -22.69 -19.71 18.52
N ALA A 288 -23.42 -18.65 18.22
CA ALA A 288 -23.39 -17.96 16.94
C ALA A 288 -22.97 -16.50 17.17
N PHE A 289 -22.24 -15.91 16.23
CA PHE A 289 -21.76 -14.54 16.35
C PHE A 289 -21.72 -13.87 14.97
N GLU A 290 -22.29 -12.68 14.85
CA GLU A 290 -22.19 -11.87 13.64
C GLU A 290 -20.99 -10.92 13.71
N ASP A 291 -20.08 -11.00 12.74
CA ASP A 291 -18.94 -10.08 12.65
C ASP A 291 -19.33 -8.71 12.05
N ARG A 292 -18.39 -7.75 12.04
CA ARG A 292 -18.61 -6.44 11.41
C ARG A 292 -18.95 -6.48 9.90
N GLU A 293 -18.60 -7.54 9.19
CA GLU A 293 -18.83 -7.70 7.74
C GLU A 293 -20.16 -8.41 7.45
N GLY A 294 -20.90 -8.85 8.48
CA GLY A 294 -22.20 -9.53 8.36
C GLY A 294 -22.09 -11.04 8.14
N HIS A 295 -20.90 -11.62 8.33
CA HIS A 295 -20.77 -13.08 8.36
C HIS A 295 -21.20 -13.63 9.71
N ILE A 296 -21.82 -14.80 9.68
CA ILE A 296 -22.22 -15.52 10.89
C ILE A 296 -21.20 -16.61 11.17
N TRP A 297 -20.61 -16.55 12.36
CA TRP A 297 -19.62 -17.50 12.86
C TRP A 297 -20.28 -18.42 13.88
N PHE A 298 -20.16 -19.72 13.66
CA PHE A 298 -20.67 -20.77 14.53
C PHE A 298 -19.52 -21.46 15.24
N SER A 299 -19.52 -21.39 16.57
CA SER A 299 -18.63 -22.19 17.39
C SER A 299 -19.17 -23.60 17.48
N THR A 300 -18.36 -24.59 17.15
CA THR A 300 -18.77 -25.99 17.18
C THR A 300 -17.96 -26.77 18.20
N TRP A 301 -18.57 -27.82 18.73
CA TRP A 301 -17.91 -28.69 19.69
C TRP A 301 -17.38 -29.96 19.02
N GLY A 302 -16.24 -29.84 18.35
CA GLY A 302 -15.55 -30.95 17.67
C GLY A 302 -15.15 -30.67 16.21
N GLY A 303 -15.77 -29.66 15.58
CA GLY A 303 -15.44 -29.22 14.21
C GLY A 303 -14.64 -27.92 14.11
N GLY A 304 -14.31 -27.29 15.24
CA GLY A 304 -13.72 -25.95 15.25
C GLY A 304 -14.78 -24.87 15.02
N VAL A 305 -14.57 -24.00 14.05
CA VAL A 305 -15.46 -22.87 13.74
C VAL A 305 -15.94 -22.91 12.29
N SER A 306 -17.21 -22.65 12.06
CA SER A 306 -17.76 -22.41 10.72
C SER A 306 -18.12 -20.95 10.52
N CYS A 307 -17.68 -20.36 9.44
CA CYS A 307 -18.07 -19.04 8.98
C CYS A 307 -19.03 -19.20 7.80
N TRP A 308 -20.20 -18.58 7.90
CA TRP A 308 -21.21 -18.53 6.86
C TRP A 308 -21.41 -17.09 6.40
N ALA A 309 -21.20 -16.85 5.11
CA ALA A 309 -21.45 -15.56 4.49
C ALA A 309 -22.75 -15.65 3.66
N PRO A 310 -23.88 -15.14 4.20
CA PRO A 310 -25.20 -15.35 3.60
C PRO A 310 -25.41 -14.60 2.27
N ARG A 311 -24.72 -13.47 2.07
CA ARG A 311 -25.05 -12.52 0.99
C ARG A 311 -23.96 -12.30 -0.05
N SER A 312 -22.69 -12.62 0.23
CA SER A 312 -21.59 -12.27 -0.68
C SER A 312 -21.68 -12.99 -2.02
N MET A 313 -21.72 -14.32 -2.01
CA MET A 313 -21.87 -15.17 -3.19
C MET A 313 -22.91 -16.25 -2.92
N GLN A 314 -23.86 -16.40 -3.83
CA GLN A 314 -24.90 -17.42 -3.77
C GLN A 314 -24.91 -18.20 -5.08
N VAL A 315 -24.77 -19.52 -4.97
CA VAL A 315 -24.93 -20.43 -6.11
C VAL A 315 -26.43 -20.63 -6.34
N MET A 316 -26.84 -20.50 -7.59
CA MET A 316 -28.23 -20.62 -8.01
C MET A 316 -28.44 -21.97 -8.67
N ASP A 317 -29.44 -22.70 -8.21
CA ASP A 317 -29.88 -23.99 -8.75
C ASP A 317 -31.26 -23.82 -9.41
N SER A 318 -31.67 -24.80 -10.21
CA SER A 318 -33.05 -24.88 -10.71
C SER A 318 -34.05 -25.23 -9.61
N GLU A 319 -35.34 -25.08 -9.91
CA GLU A 319 -36.47 -25.45 -9.03
C GLU A 319 -36.36 -26.89 -8.45
N ASP A 320 -35.83 -27.85 -9.22
CA ASP A 320 -35.65 -29.24 -8.79
C ASP A 320 -34.31 -29.51 -8.08
N GLY A 321 -33.51 -28.47 -7.83
CA GLY A 321 -32.20 -28.56 -7.18
C GLY A 321 -31.06 -29.01 -8.11
N THR A 322 -31.27 -28.95 -9.42
CA THR A 322 -30.26 -29.31 -10.42
C THR A 322 -29.28 -28.16 -10.64
N ALA A 323 -27.98 -28.45 -10.61
CA ALA A 323 -26.93 -27.45 -10.83
C ALA A 323 -26.95 -26.91 -12.27
N LEU A 324 -26.83 -25.59 -12.44
CA LEU A 324 -26.91 -24.92 -13.75
C LEU A 324 -25.57 -24.90 -14.50
N GLU A 325 -25.12 -26.06 -14.97
CA GLU A 325 -23.90 -26.18 -15.76
C GLU A 325 -24.10 -25.68 -17.21
N GLY A 326 -23.07 -25.04 -17.79
CA GLY A 326 -23.06 -24.68 -19.21
C GLY A 326 -23.93 -23.48 -19.58
N THR A 327 -24.17 -22.56 -18.66
CA THR A 327 -24.75 -21.24 -18.98
C THR A 327 -23.74 -20.40 -19.76
N PHE A 328 -24.18 -19.83 -20.89
CA PHE A 328 -23.31 -19.02 -21.76
C PHE A 328 -23.61 -17.52 -21.65
N THR A 329 -24.89 -17.16 -21.57
CA THR A 329 -25.36 -15.77 -21.67
C THR A 329 -26.47 -15.49 -20.66
N LEU A 330 -26.50 -14.26 -20.16
CA LEU A 330 -27.47 -13.75 -19.20
C LEU A 330 -28.08 -12.45 -19.74
N LEU A 331 -29.35 -12.20 -19.44
CA LEU A 331 -30.03 -10.95 -19.77
C LEU A 331 -31.13 -10.67 -18.75
N GLU A 332 -31.18 -9.47 -18.18
CA GLU A 332 -32.36 -9.00 -17.46
C GLU A 332 -33.31 -8.29 -18.43
N ASP A 333 -34.58 -8.68 -18.43
CA ASP A 333 -35.60 -8.02 -19.24
C ASP A 333 -36.25 -6.81 -18.53
N GLN A 334 -37.08 -6.06 -19.26
CA GLN A 334 -37.82 -4.92 -18.71
C GLN A 334 -38.84 -5.29 -17.62
N HIS A 335 -39.23 -6.57 -17.55
CA HIS A 335 -40.13 -7.12 -16.54
C HIS A 335 -39.38 -7.64 -15.31
N LYS A 336 -38.05 -7.44 -15.26
CA LYS A 336 -37.15 -7.82 -14.16
C LYS A 336 -36.97 -9.34 -14.02
N HIS A 337 -37.24 -10.09 -15.08
CA HIS A 337 -36.89 -11.50 -15.13
C HIS A 337 -35.47 -11.63 -15.67
N LEU A 338 -34.66 -12.47 -15.03
CA LEU A 338 -33.33 -12.81 -15.53
C LEU A 338 -33.43 -14.04 -16.42
N TRP A 339 -33.08 -13.90 -17.69
CA TRP A 339 -33.05 -14.96 -18.68
C TRP A 339 -31.65 -15.56 -18.80
N LEU A 340 -31.59 -16.88 -18.95
CA LEU A 340 -30.37 -17.67 -19.01
C LEU A 340 -30.36 -18.49 -20.30
N GLY A 341 -29.29 -18.36 -21.09
CA GLY A 341 -29.04 -19.14 -22.30
C GLY A 341 -28.00 -20.24 -22.06
N PHE A 342 -28.26 -21.42 -22.61
CA PHE A 342 -27.53 -22.65 -22.30
C PHE A 342 -27.08 -23.44 -23.53
N ALA A 343 -26.11 -24.35 -23.33
CA ALA A 343 -25.81 -25.43 -24.28
C ALA A 343 -26.45 -26.76 -23.85
N PRO A 344 -27.46 -27.29 -24.57
CA PRO A 344 -28.21 -28.49 -24.16
C PRO A 344 -27.38 -29.75 -23.92
N THR A 345 -26.19 -29.84 -24.54
CA THR A 345 -25.26 -30.98 -24.38
C THR A 345 -24.44 -30.91 -23.10
N PHE A 346 -24.34 -29.74 -22.48
CA PHE A 346 -23.60 -29.51 -21.24
C PHE A 346 -24.52 -29.29 -20.05
N THR A 347 -25.78 -28.93 -20.29
CA THR A 347 -26.71 -28.72 -19.18
C THR A 347 -27.29 -30.01 -18.66
N THR A 348 -27.37 -30.07 -17.36
CA THR A 348 -28.16 -31.01 -16.57
C THR A 348 -29.67 -30.74 -16.70
N LEU A 349 -30.07 -29.49 -17.00
CA LEU A 349 -31.46 -29.08 -17.22
C LEU A 349 -32.04 -29.62 -18.53
N HIS A 350 -31.19 -29.99 -19.50
CA HIS A 350 -31.58 -30.42 -20.85
C HIS A 350 -32.50 -29.42 -21.59
N LYS A 351 -32.41 -28.13 -21.26
CA LYS A 351 -33.10 -27.01 -21.91
C LYS A 351 -32.10 -26.05 -22.55
N ASN A 352 -32.54 -25.30 -23.55
CA ASN A 352 -31.76 -24.23 -24.20
C ASN A 352 -31.85 -22.91 -23.45
N VAL A 353 -32.95 -22.68 -22.70
CA VAL A 353 -33.27 -21.42 -22.01
C VAL A 353 -33.97 -21.70 -20.68
N ALA A 354 -33.67 -20.87 -19.68
CA ALA A 354 -34.41 -20.76 -18.42
C ALA A 354 -34.61 -19.28 -18.05
N HIS A 355 -35.49 -19.00 -17.10
CA HIS A 355 -35.60 -17.67 -16.49
C HIS A 355 -35.74 -17.76 -14.97
N TYR A 356 -35.30 -16.73 -14.28
CA TYR A 356 -35.49 -16.52 -12.85
C TYR A 356 -36.70 -15.61 -12.64
N ASP A 357 -37.67 -16.07 -11.86
CA ASP A 357 -38.93 -15.35 -11.59
C ASP A 357 -38.87 -14.48 -10.33
N GLY A 358 -37.73 -14.46 -9.64
CA GLY A 358 -37.54 -13.77 -8.35
C GLY A 358 -37.44 -14.72 -7.16
N GLU A 359 -37.83 -16.00 -7.32
CA GLU A 359 -37.66 -17.02 -6.28
C GLU A 359 -36.75 -18.15 -6.76
N GLN A 360 -36.96 -18.66 -7.97
CA GLN A 360 -36.28 -19.86 -8.49
C GLN A 360 -36.01 -19.78 -10.01
N ILE A 361 -35.09 -20.61 -10.48
CA ILE A 361 -34.78 -20.71 -11.92
C ILE A 361 -35.64 -21.82 -12.54
N ILE A 362 -36.45 -21.43 -13.52
CA ILE A 362 -37.44 -22.26 -14.18
C ILE A 362 -37.05 -22.45 -15.65
N GLY A 363 -36.90 -23.71 -16.06
CA GLY A 363 -36.64 -24.09 -17.45
C GLY A 363 -37.84 -23.75 -18.34
N VAL A 364 -37.57 -23.22 -19.53
CA VAL A 364 -38.63 -22.80 -20.46
C VAL A 364 -38.95 -23.92 -21.45
N ASP A 365 -40.23 -24.29 -21.50
CA ASP A 365 -40.78 -25.23 -22.47
C ASP A 365 -41.21 -24.50 -23.76
N ASP A 366 -41.37 -25.26 -24.86
CA ASP A 366 -41.85 -24.77 -26.16
C ASP A 366 -40.95 -23.79 -26.93
N ILE A 367 -39.68 -23.64 -26.54
CA ILE A 367 -38.68 -22.93 -27.36
C ILE A 367 -38.28 -23.76 -28.59
N PRO A 368 -38.13 -23.14 -29.79
CA PRO A 368 -37.50 -23.79 -30.93
C PRO A 368 -36.11 -24.32 -30.59
N ASP A 369 -35.68 -25.41 -31.23
CA ASP A 369 -34.33 -25.96 -31.01
C ASP A 369 -33.27 -25.01 -31.59
N LEU A 370 -32.72 -24.16 -30.72
CA LEU A 370 -31.65 -23.21 -31.04
C LEU A 370 -30.26 -23.85 -31.02
N GLY A 371 -30.11 -25.13 -30.67
CA GLY A 371 -28.80 -25.70 -30.33
C GLY A 371 -28.23 -24.99 -29.09
N ARG A 372 -26.97 -24.54 -29.14
CA ARG A 372 -26.44 -23.69 -28.06
C ARG A 372 -26.99 -22.27 -28.17
N CYS A 373 -27.57 -21.75 -27.09
CA CYS A 373 -27.98 -20.36 -27.01
C CYS A 373 -26.75 -19.50 -26.66
N TRP A 374 -26.27 -18.74 -27.65
CA TRP A 374 -25.04 -17.93 -27.53
C TRP A 374 -25.30 -16.52 -27.04
N THR A 375 -26.44 -15.94 -27.41
CA THR A 375 -26.73 -14.52 -27.17
C THR A 375 -28.22 -14.30 -26.93
N LEU A 376 -28.50 -13.36 -26.03
CA LEU A 376 -29.82 -12.85 -25.72
C LEU A 376 -29.84 -11.34 -25.94
N CYS A 377 -30.97 -10.80 -26.36
CA CYS A 377 -31.17 -9.35 -26.43
C CYS A 377 -32.65 -9.02 -26.20
N ALA A 378 -32.94 -7.93 -25.51
CA ALA A 378 -34.30 -7.41 -25.36
C ALA A 378 -34.43 -6.06 -26.06
N ASP A 379 -35.59 -5.79 -26.64
CA ASP A 379 -35.92 -4.47 -27.19
C ASP A 379 -36.79 -3.63 -26.24
N GLU A 380 -36.99 -2.37 -26.60
CA GLU A 380 -37.81 -1.43 -25.82
C GLU A 380 -39.31 -1.77 -25.82
N GLN A 381 -39.76 -2.68 -26.69
CA GLN A 381 -41.16 -3.12 -26.77
C GLN A 381 -41.42 -4.32 -25.85
N GLY A 382 -40.36 -4.94 -25.31
CA GLY A 382 -40.43 -6.12 -24.45
C GLY A 382 -40.25 -7.44 -25.17
N TYR A 383 -39.92 -7.44 -26.46
CA TYR A 383 -39.56 -8.66 -27.14
C TYR A 383 -38.17 -9.11 -26.72
N ILE A 384 -38.02 -10.42 -26.53
CA ILE A 384 -36.73 -11.03 -26.21
C ILE A 384 -36.31 -11.89 -27.39
N TYR A 385 -35.08 -11.73 -27.82
CA TYR A 385 -34.50 -12.41 -28.96
C TYR A 385 -33.41 -13.38 -28.49
N PHE A 386 -33.45 -14.59 -29.04
CA PHE A 386 -32.60 -15.71 -28.67
C PHE A 386 -31.84 -16.19 -29.90
N GLY A 387 -30.52 -15.99 -29.90
CA GLY A 387 -29.63 -16.46 -30.96
C GLY A 387 -28.90 -17.74 -30.57
N GLY A 388 -28.79 -18.69 -31.50
CA GLY A 388 -28.04 -19.92 -31.29
C GLY A 388 -27.50 -20.56 -32.57
N ASP A 389 -26.93 -21.76 -32.42
CA ASP A 389 -26.33 -22.56 -33.50
C ASP A 389 -27.30 -22.90 -34.65
N ASN A 390 -28.61 -22.89 -34.35
CA ASN A 390 -29.68 -23.28 -35.29
C ASN A 390 -30.62 -22.11 -35.65
N GLY A 391 -30.25 -20.86 -35.35
CA GLY A 391 -30.91 -19.68 -35.86
C GLY A 391 -31.33 -18.69 -34.78
N LEU A 392 -32.47 -18.03 -35.01
CA LEU A 392 -32.97 -16.93 -34.19
C LEU A 392 -34.44 -17.16 -33.82
N ALA A 393 -34.80 -16.94 -32.56
CA ALA A 393 -36.18 -16.94 -32.09
C ALA A 393 -36.51 -15.64 -31.36
N ARG A 394 -37.78 -15.23 -31.42
CA ARG A 394 -38.34 -14.10 -30.69
C ARG A 394 -39.41 -14.59 -29.71
N TYR A 395 -39.39 -14.04 -28.50
CA TYR A 395 -40.42 -14.21 -27.48
C TYR A 395 -41.19 -12.89 -27.31
N ASP A 396 -42.52 -12.97 -27.28
CA ASP A 396 -43.41 -11.81 -27.17
C ASP A 396 -44.06 -11.63 -25.79
N GLY A 397 -43.57 -12.37 -24.78
CA GLY A 397 -44.19 -12.46 -23.46
C GLY A 397 -45.18 -13.61 -23.32
N ALA A 398 -45.52 -14.31 -24.41
CA ALA A 398 -46.41 -15.47 -24.37
C ALA A 398 -45.93 -16.64 -25.25
N HIS A 399 -45.40 -16.37 -26.45
CA HIS A 399 -45.04 -17.40 -27.44
C HIS A 399 -43.66 -17.14 -28.03
N PHE A 400 -42.99 -18.25 -28.38
CA PHE A 400 -41.78 -18.22 -29.18
C PHE A 400 -42.11 -18.33 -30.67
N SER A 401 -41.45 -17.51 -31.49
CA SER A 401 -41.57 -17.52 -32.95
C SER A 401 -40.18 -17.51 -33.60
N PRO A 402 -39.82 -18.48 -34.46
CA PRO A 402 -38.56 -18.45 -35.18
C PRO A 402 -38.54 -17.33 -36.23
N ILE A 403 -37.39 -16.72 -36.42
CA ILE A 403 -37.11 -15.76 -37.51
C ILE A 403 -36.27 -16.49 -38.55
N GLY A 404 -36.74 -16.55 -39.79
CA GLY A 404 -36.14 -17.38 -40.82
C GLY A 404 -36.32 -16.83 -42.24
N PRO A 405 -36.28 -17.70 -43.26
CA PRO A 405 -36.24 -17.28 -44.66
C PRO A 405 -37.48 -16.48 -45.12
N GLU A 406 -38.64 -16.69 -44.49
CA GLU A 406 -39.86 -15.92 -44.80
C GLU A 406 -39.71 -14.43 -44.47
N GLN A 407 -38.87 -14.10 -43.49
CA GLN A 407 -38.52 -12.74 -43.10
C GLN A 407 -37.26 -12.24 -43.80
N GLY A 408 -36.73 -12.97 -44.79
CA GLY A 408 -35.48 -12.64 -45.48
C GLY A 408 -34.21 -12.93 -44.68
N PHE A 409 -34.30 -13.77 -43.65
CA PHE A 409 -33.15 -14.19 -42.84
C PHE A 409 -32.65 -15.57 -43.29
N ASP A 410 -31.39 -15.65 -43.74
CA ASP A 410 -30.74 -16.89 -44.21
C ASP A 410 -29.65 -17.41 -43.26
N GLY A 411 -29.58 -16.87 -42.04
CA GLY A 411 -28.59 -17.24 -41.05
C GLY A 411 -28.90 -18.56 -40.36
N HIS A 412 -27.87 -19.39 -40.18
CA HIS A 412 -27.99 -20.65 -39.44
C HIS A 412 -27.41 -20.56 -38.02
N SER A 413 -26.30 -19.83 -37.83
CA SER A 413 -25.71 -19.61 -36.50
C SER A 413 -25.69 -18.13 -36.16
N VAL A 414 -26.28 -17.77 -35.01
CA VAL A 414 -26.36 -16.39 -34.50
C VAL A 414 -25.59 -16.29 -33.19
N HIS A 415 -24.54 -15.46 -33.19
CA HIS A 415 -23.62 -15.32 -32.05
C HIS A 415 -23.68 -13.95 -31.37
N ALA A 416 -24.15 -12.91 -32.06
CA ALA A 416 -24.22 -11.57 -31.48
C ALA A 416 -25.54 -10.87 -31.87
N LEU A 417 -26.18 -10.26 -30.88
CA LEU A 417 -27.39 -9.46 -31.04
C LEU A 417 -27.23 -8.12 -30.31
N THR A 418 -27.74 -7.05 -30.91
CA THR A 418 -27.95 -5.77 -30.23
C THR A 418 -29.16 -5.08 -30.85
N VAL A 419 -29.75 -4.11 -30.16
CA VAL A 419 -30.81 -3.27 -30.72
C VAL A 419 -30.27 -1.90 -31.13
N ASP A 420 -30.85 -1.32 -32.19
CA ASP A 420 -30.63 0.07 -32.54
C ASP A 420 -31.61 1.01 -31.81
N ARG A 421 -31.39 2.32 -31.93
CA ARG A 421 -32.22 3.36 -31.30
C ARG A 421 -33.67 3.42 -31.79
N GLN A 422 -33.99 2.73 -32.88
CA GLN A 422 -35.35 2.66 -33.42
C GLN A 422 -36.04 1.36 -32.97
N GLY A 423 -35.37 0.54 -32.16
CA GLY A 423 -35.83 -0.78 -31.74
C GLY A 423 -35.64 -1.87 -32.80
N ASN A 424 -34.89 -1.61 -33.88
CA ASN A 424 -34.58 -2.66 -34.85
C ASN A 424 -33.47 -3.55 -34.29
N LEU A 425 -33.59 -4.85 -34.50
CA LEU A 425 -32.59 -5.82 -34.09
C LEU A 425 -31.44 -5.86 -35.09
N LEU A 426 -30.21 -5.70 -34.63
CA LEU A 426 -29.00 -5.94 -35.40
C LEU A 426 -28.47 -7.34 -35.06
N ILE A 427 -28.19 -8.12 -36.10
CA ILE A 427 -27.92 -9.56 -36.01
C ILE A 427 -26.56 -9.82 -36.64
N GLY A 428 -25.61 -10.32 -35.85
CA GLY A 428 -24.36 -10.90 -36.32
C GLY A 428 -24.51 -12.42 -36.47
N TYR A 429 -24.36 -12.93 -37.69
CA TYR A 429 -24.65 -14.33 -38.01
C TYR A 429 -23.72 -14.90 -39.09
N SER A 430 -23.76 -16.23 -39.22
CA SER A 430 -23.11 -16.97 -40.30
C SER A 430 -24.15 -17.41 -41.33
N ALA A 431 -23.93 -17.06 -42.60
CA ALA A 431 -24.85 -17.39 -43.68
C ALA A 431 -24.97 -18.92 -43.89
N SER A 432 -26.16 -19.42 -44.15
CA SER A 432 -26.40 -20.86 -44.37
C SER A 432 -25.75 -21.43 -45.63
N THR A 433 -25.43 -20.59 -46.62
CA THR A 433 -24.95 -21.03 -47.94
C THR A 433 -23.45 -21.30 -47.97
N ASP A 434 -22.65 -20.43 -47.37
CA ASP A 434 -21.18 -20.47 -47.43
C ASP A 434 -20.49 -20.18 -46.09
N SER A 435 -21.28 -20.05 -45.00
CA SER A 435 -20.78 -19.72 -43.66
C SER A 435 -20.02 -18.39 -43.60
N THR A 436 -20.32 -17.45 -44.50
CA THR A 436 -19.78 -16.09 -44.41
C THR A 436 -20.34 -15.33 -43.21
N ALA A 437 -19.47 -14.57 -42.54
CA ALA A 437 -19.84 -13.63 -41.50
C ALA A 437 -20.66 -12.47 -42.09
N GLN A 438 -21.87 -12.26 -41.57
CA GLN A 438 -22.80 -11.25 -42.04
C GLN A 438 -23.45 -10.48 -40.89
N ILE A 439 -23.84 -9.24 -41.18
CA ILE A 439 -24.63 -8.40 -40.30
C ILE A 439 -25.91 -7.99 -41.02
N ALA A 440 -27.06 -8.28 -40.42
CA ALA A 440 -28.35 -7.82 -40.91
C ALA A 440 -29.08 -6.97 -39.85
N ARG A 441 -30.02 -6.16 -40.32
CA ARG A 441 -30.97 -5.42 -39.49
C ARG A 441 -32.37 -5.96 -39.72
N TYR A 442 -33.07 -6.30 -38.65
CA TYR A 442 -34.45 -6.75 -38.64
C TYR A 442 -35.36 -5.67 -38.04
N ASP A 443 -36.31 -5.18 -38.83
CA ASP A 443 -37.23 -4.10 -38.45
C ASP A 443 -38.56 -4.59 -37.81
N GLY A 444 -38.62 -5.87 -37.44
CA GLY A 444 -39.84 -6.52 -36.98
C GLY A 444 -40.66 -7.20 -38.08
N ALA A 445 -40.33 -6.98 -39.36
CA ALA A 445 -40.99 -7.62 -40.50
C ALA A 445 -40.02 -8.26 -41.49
N GLN A 446 -38.89 -7.61 -41.80
CA GLN A 446 -37.91 -8.06 -42.78
C GLN A 446 -36.46 -7.83 -42.33
N CYS A 447 -35.57 -8.73 -42.73
CA CYS A 447 -34.13 -8.59 -42.56
C CYS A 447 -33.49 -7.88 -43.77
N THR A 448 -32.68 -6.86 -43.51
CA THR A 448 -31.89 -6.14 -44.50
C THR A 448 -30.39 -6.34 -44.22
N LEU A 449 -29.65 -6.85 -45.21
CA LEU A 449 -28.20 -7.02 -45.11
C LEU A 449 -27.48 -5.67 -45.02
N LEU A 450 -26.65 -5.47 -43.98
CA LEU A 450 -25.84 -4.28 -43.77
C LEU A 450 -24.38 -4.50 -44.16
N PHE A 451 -23.86 -5.70 -43.88
CA PHE A 451 -22.48 -6.07 -44.15
C PHE A 451 -22.41 -7.57 -44.44
N ALA A 452 -21.60 -7.93 -45.44
CA ALA A 452 -21.19 -9.31 -45.69
C ALA A 452 -19.69 -9.31 -45.96
N ASP A 453 -19.00 -10.24 -45.32
CA ASP A 453 -17.57 -10.39 -45.53
C ASP A 453 -17.26 -10.86 -46.95
N ALA A 454 -16.31 -10.20 -47.61
CA ALA A 454 -15.91 -10.53 -48.98
C ALA A 454 -15.06 -11.82 -49.07
N ALA A 455 -14.51 -12.30 -47.95
CA ALA A 455 -13.73 -13.53 -47.92
C ALA A 455 -14.59 -14.69 -47.41
N SER A 456 -14.79 -15.72 -48.24
CA SER A 456 -15.43 -16.99 -47.85
C SER A 456 -14.48 -17.82 -46.97
N ASN A 457 -14.23 -17.36 -45.75
CA ASN A 457 -13.57 -18.17 -44.74
C ASN A 457 -14.69 -18.80 -43.90
N ALA A 458 -14.97 -20.09 -44.15
CA ALA A 458 -16.05 -20.84 -43.49
C ALA A 458 -15.87 -21.02 -41.96
N GLU A 459 -14.88 -20.36 -41.36
CA GLU A 459 -14.49 -20.49 -39.94
C GLU A 459 -14.51 -19.13 -39.19
N GLU A 460 -15.00 -18.06 -39.82
CA GLU A 460 -15.09 -16.73 -39.20
C GLU A 460 -16.53 -16.40 -38.79
N SER A 461 -16.75 -16.10 -37.51
CA SER A 461 -18.03 -15.65 -36.96
C SER A 461 -17.94 -14.26 -36.35
N ILE A 462 -19.07 -13.53 -36.35
CA ILE A 462 -19.21 -12.27 -35.60
C ILE A 462 -19.61 -12.62 -34.18
N ASN A 463 -18.68 -12.51 -33.24
CA ASN A 463 -18.91 -12.91 -31.85
C ASN A 463 -19.48 -11.80 -30.98
N ALA A 464 -19.20 -10.53 -31.33
CA ALA A 464 -19.60 -9.39 -30.54
C ALA A 464 -20.11 -8.27 -31.44
N LEU A 465 -21.12 -7.53 -30.99
CA LEU A 465 -21.78 -6.49 -31.77
C LEU A 465 -22.26 -5.37 -30.81
N VAL A 466 -21.81 -4.14 -31.05
CA VAL A 466 -22.23 -2.96 -30.27
C VAL A 466 -22.54 -1.80 -31.20
N LEU A 467 -23.73 -1.23 -31.06
CA LEU A 467 -24.07 0.05 -31.70
C LEU A 467 -23.78 1.19 -30.73
N THR A 468 -22.86 2.06 -31.11
CA THR A 468 -22.42 3.16 -30.24
C THR A 468 -23.40 4.33 -30.22
N ARG A 469 -23.26 5.20 -29.22
CA ARG A 469 -24.01 6.47 -29.12
C ARG A 469 -23.78 7.43 -30.31
N GLN A 470 -22.77 7.20 -31.13
CA GLN A 470 -22.48 7.97 -32.34
C GLN A 470 -23.01 7.30 -33.62
N ASP A 471 -23.91 6.31 -33.50
CA ASP A 471 -24.47 5.52 -34.59
C ASP A 471 -23.40 4.80 -35.44
N ALA A 472 -22.24 4.51 -34.85
CA ALA A 472 -21.21 3.65 -35.44
C ALA A 472 -21.39 2.22 -34.91
N LEU A 473 -21.48 1.26 -35.82
CA LEU A 473 -21.64 -0.15 -35.49
C LEU A 473 -20.27 -0.82 -35.42
N TRP A 474 -19.90 -1.29 -34.23
CA TRP A 474 -18.68 -2.04 -33.99
C TRP A 474 -18.98 -3.53 -33.89
N PHE A 475 -18.12 -4.35 -34.47
CA PHE A 475 -18.29 -5.80 -34.47
C PHE A 475 -16.93 -6.50 -34.35
N GLY A 476 -16.89 -7.61 -33.63
CA GLY A 476 -15.68 -8.38 -33.36
C GLY A 476 -15.73 -9.76 -34.02
N TYR A 477 -14.60 -10.21 -34.58
CA TYR A 477 -14.47 -11.55 -35.15
C TYR A 477 -13.96 -12.56 -34.13
N GLY A 478 -14.61 -13.72 -34.08
CA GLY A 478 -14.17 -14.89 -33.34
C GLY A 478 -13.66 -15.97 -34.27
N THR A 479 -12.34 -16.18 -34.36
CA THR A 479 -11.81 -17.27 -35.20
C THR A 479 -11.72 -18.59 -34.43
N ALA A 480 -12.19 -19.67 -35.05
CA ALA A 480 -11.84 -21.03 -34.64
C ALA A 480 -10.45 -21.39 -35.22
N ILE A 481 -9.44 -21.50 -34.35
CA ILE A 481 -8.25 -22.36 -34.51
C ILE A 481 -7.11 -21.92 -35.48
N ALA A 482 -7.29 -21.00 -36.43
CA ALA A 482 -6.18 -20.55 -37.30
C ALA A 482 -5.42 -19.31 -36.76
N LYS A 483 -4.20 -19.51 -36.22
CA LYS A 483 -3.33 -18.49 -35.60
C LYS A 483 -2.85 -17.33 -36.50
N ASP A 484 -3.05 -17.39 -37.82
CA ASP A 484 -2.32 -16.53 -38.76
C ASP A 484 -3.20 -15.53 -39.55
N ARG A 485 -4.51 -15.42 -39.26
CA ARG A 485 -5.44 -14.53 -40.00
C ARG A 485 -6.64 -14.02 -39.18
N GLY A 486 -6.40 -13.42 -38.01
CA GLY A 486 -7.48 -12.74 -37.30
C GLY A 486 -7.83 -11.39 -37.95
N LYS A 487 -9.11 -11.02 -37.99
CA LYS A 487 -9.61 -9.74 -38.52
C LYS A 487 -9.84 -8.68 -37.44
N GLY A 488 -9.69 -9.03 -36.17
CA GLY A 488 -9.85 -8.12 -35.04
C GLY A 488 -11.26 -7.55 -34.96
N ILE A 489 -11.35 -6.23 -34.92
CA ILE A 489 -12.61 -5.48 -34.83
C ILE A 489 -12.89 -4.71 -36.13
N GLY A 490 -14.14 -4.74 -36.58
CA GLY A 490 -14.68 -3.92 -37.64
C GLY A 490 -15.52 -2.75 -37.09
N CYS A 491 -15.48 -1.62 -37.77
CA CYS A 491 -16.33 -0.45 -37.51
C CYS A 491 -17.05 -0.05 -38.80
N LEU A 492 -18.36 -0.20 -38.83
CA LEU A 492 -19.23 0.25 -39.91
C LEU A 492 -19.85 1.60 -39.52
N ARG A 493 -19.52 2.64 -40.29
CA ARG A 493 -20.12 3.97 -40.15
C ARG A 493 -21.08 4.25 -41.32
N PRO A 494 -22.30 4.73 -41.06
CA PRO A 494 -23.24 5.10 -42.12
C PRO A 494 -22.59 6.05 -43.13
N GLY A 495 -22.47 5.61 -44.39
CA GLY A 495 -21.93 6.40 -45.49
C GLY A 495 -20.39 6.50 -45.60
N ALA A 496 -19.62 5.98 -44.64
CA ALA A 496 -18.15 6.06 -44.63
C ALA A 496 -17.43 4.72 -44.87
N GLY A 497 -18.17 3.64 -45.07
CA GLY A 497 -17.62 2.29 -45.29
C GLY A 497 -17.25 1.57 -44.00
N VAL A 498 -16.53 0.45 -44.13
CA VAL A 498 -16.05 -0.37 -43.01
C VAL A 498 -14.54 -0.16 -42.83
N SER A 499 -14.11 0.10 -41.61
CA SER A 499 -12.69 0.07 -41.21
C SER A 499 -12.42 -1.10 -40.28
N PHE A 500 -11.22 -1.68 -40.34
CA PHE A 500 -10.81 -2.78 -39.47
C PHE A 500 -9.62 -2.35 -38.61
N HIS A 501 -9.55 -2.86 -37.39
CA HIS A 501 -8.42 -2.73 -36.50
C HIS A 501 -7.95 -4.10 -36.02
N THR A 502 -6.64 -4.32 -36.09
CA THR A 502 -6.00 -5.60 -35.77
C THR A 502 -4.82 -5.42 -34.81
N THR A 503 -4.14 -6.50 -34.45
CA THR A 503 -2.89 -6.51 -33.70
C THR A 503 -1.81 -5.64 -34.35
N ALA A 504 -1.79 -5.55 -35.69
CA ALA A 504 -0.90 -4.66 -36.43
C ALA A 504 -1.14 -3.16 -36.14
N GLU A 505 -2.35 -2.81 -35.67
CA GLU A 505 -2.78 -1.46 -35.33
C GLU A 505 -2.82 -1.20 -33.82
N GLY A 506 -2.39 -2.18 -33.02
CA GLY A 506 -2.26 -2.07 -31.57
C GLY A 506 -3.36 -2.76 -30.76
N LEU A 507 -4.22 -3.57 -31.36
CA LEU A 507 -5.17 -4.42 -30.62
C LEU A 507 -4.42 -5.52 -29.84
N ALA A 508 -4.91 -5.91 -28.66
CA ALA A 508 -4.26 -6.94 -27.85
C ALA A 508 -4.23 -8.33 -28.53
N ASP A 509 -5.33 -8.73 -29.16
CA ASP A 509 -5.46 -9.96 -29.93
C ASP A 509 -6.57 -9.78 -30.99
N ASP A 510 -6.42 -10.44 -32.14
CA ASP A 510 -7.36 -10.33 -33.25
C ASP A 510 -8.63 -11.17 -33.08
N ARG A 511 -8.69 -12.00 -32.03
CA ARG A 511 -9.88 -12.76 -31.65
C ARG A 511 -10.61 -12.04 -30.52
N VAL A 512 -11.79 -11.56 -30.87
CA VAL A 512 -12.66 -10.77 -30.00
C VAL A 512 -13.77 -11.66 -29.46
N GLU A 513 -13.94 -11.66 -28.14
CA GLU A 513 -14.99 -12.43 -27.46
C GLU A 513 -16.18 -11.53 -27.08
N ASP A 514 -15.95 -10.26 -26.73
CA ASP A 514 -17.02 -9.32 -26.35
C ASP A 514 -16.63 -7.84 -26.60
N LEU A 515 -17.63 -6.96 -26.68
CA LEU A 515 -17.51 -5.52 -26.91
C LEU A 515 -18.45 -4.73 -26.00
N LEU A 516 -17.99 -3.59 -25.47
CA LEU A 516 -18.80 -2.70 -24.64
C LEU A 516 -18.46 -1.23 -24.91
N GLU A 517 -19.45 -0.36 -25.06
CA GLU A 517 -19.26 1.10 -24.96
C GLU A 517 -19.54 1.53 -23.52
N ASP A 518 -18.56 2.14 -22.85
CA ASP A 518 -18.74 2.62 -21.49
C ASP A 518 -19.47 3.96 -21.40
N HIS A 519 -19.75 4.41 -20.17
CA HIS A 519 -20.46 5.65 -19.93
C HIS A 519 -19.75 6.90 -20.49
N GLN A 520 -18.43 6.83 -20.71
CA GLN A 520 -17.56 7.89 -21.25
C GLN A 520 -17.45 7.85 -22.78
N GLY A 521 -18.03 6.84 -23.44
CA GLY A 521 -17.97 6.64 -24.89
C GLY A 521 -16.69 5.95 -25.37
N ARG A 522 -15.94 5.29 -24.48
CA ARG A 522 -14.79 4.46 -24.85
C ARG A 522 -15.27 3.07 -25.21
N ILE A 523 -14.61 2.45 -26.20
CA ILE A 523 -14.93 1.08 -26.61
C ILE A 523 -13.96 0.13 -25.92
N TRP A 524 -14.50 -0.75 -25.10
CA TRP A 524 -13.79 -1.85 -24.46
C TRP A 524 -13.95 -3.12 -25.28
N ILE A 525 -12.85 -3.83 -25.45
CA ILE A 525 -12.74 -4.97 -26.36
C ILE A 525 -12.12 -6.13 -25.57
N ALA A 526 -12.93 -7.15 -25.29
CA ALA A 526 -12.47 -8.39 -24.68
C ALA A 526 -11.85 -9.29 -25.75
N THR A 527 -10.61 -9.71 -25.52
CA THR A 527 -9.87 -10.55 -26.47
C THR A 527 -9.23 -11.75 -25.77
N LEU A 528 -8.69 -12.70 -26.54
CA LEU A 528 -7.91 -13.82 -25.97
C LEU A 528 -6.57 -13.40 -25.35
N GLY A 529 -5.99 -12.29 -25.81
CA GLY A 529 -4.67 -11.81 -25.39
C GLY A 529 -4.70 -10.68 -24.36
N GLY A 530 -5.88 -10.20 -23.98
CA GLY A 530 -6.05 -9.17 -22.97
C GLY A 530 -7.31 -8.32 -23.19
N LEU A 531 -7.39 -7.22 -22.47
CA LEU A 531 -8.41 -6.20 -22.63
C LEU A 531 -7.84 -5.04 -23.46
N SER A 532 -8.54 -4.60 -24.50
CA SER A 532 -8.18 -3.37 -25.23
C SER A 532 -9.22 -2.28 -24.99
N CYS A 533 -8.78 -1.03 -24.87
CA CYS A 533 -9.63 0.14 -24.73
C CYS A 533 -9.33 1.14 -25.85
N PHE A 534 -10.34 1.54 -26.59
CA PHE A 534 -10.26 2.56 -27.63
C PHE A 534 -10.93 3.85 -27.15
N ASP A 535 -10.13 4.92 -27.00
CA ASP A 535 -10.60 6.24 -26.56
C ASP A 535 -11.10 7.15 -27.71
N GLY A 536 -11.23 6.59 -28.91
CA GLY A 536 -11.54 7.32 -30.14
C GLY A 536 -10.31 7.81 -30.91
N ILE A 537 -9.12 7.80 -30.28
CA ILE A 537 -7.85 8.23 -30.87
C ILE A 537 -6.84 7.09 -30.90
N ARG A 538 -6.71 6.33 -29.82
CA ARG A 538 -5.69 5.29 -29.64
C ARG A 538 -6.24 4.06 -28.92
N LEU A 539 -5.59 2.93 -29.17
CA LEU A 539 -5.78 1.69 -28.42
C LEU A 539 -4.81 1.63 -27.24
N ARG A 540 -5.32 1.25 -26.07
CA ARG A 540 -4.56 0.90 -24.88
C ARG A 540 -4.90 -0.53 -24.48
N ASN A 541 -3.88 -1.36 -24.30
CA ASN A 541 -4.06 -2.76 -23.92
C ASN A 541 -3.72 -2.96 -22.44
N PHE A 542 -4.41 -3.91 -21.82
CA PHE A 542 -4.19 -4.36 -20.46
C PHE A 542 -4.06 -5.88 -20.46
N THR A 543 -3.04 -6.37 -19.76
CA THR A 543 -2.68 -7.79 -19.67
C THR A 543 -2.46 -8.20 -18.21
N THR A 544 -1.98 -9.43 -17.98
CA THR A 544 -1.55 -9.91 -16.67
C THR A 544 -0.45 -9.05 -16.06
N GLU A 545 0.36 -8.37 -16.87
CA GLU A 545 1.37 -7.42 -16.38
C GLU A 545 0.74 -6.17 -15.75
N ASP A 546 -0.50 -5.83 -16.13
CA ASP A 546 -1.25 -4.69 -15.61
C ASP A 546 -2.15 -5.05 -14.42
N GLY A 547 -2.16 -6.32 -13.98
CA GLY A 547 -2.92 -6.80 -12.83
C GLY A 547 -4.12 -7.70 -13.15
N LEU A 548 -4.33 -8.08 -14.43
CA LEU A 548 -5.32 -9.10 -14.78
C LEU A 548 -4.86 -10.48 -14.26
N PRO A 549 -5.78 -11.34 -13.74
CA PRO A 549 -5.43 -12.70 -13.34
C PRO A 549 -5.25 -13.63 -14.56
N ASN A 550 -5.85 -13.27 -15.70
CA ASN A 550 -5.79 -14.02 -16.96
C ASN A 550 -6.01 -13.06 -18.13
N ASN A 551 -5.27 -13.26 -19.22
CA ASN A 551 -5.40 -12.46 -20.45
C ASN A 551 -6.64 -12.81 -21.27
N ARG A 552 -7.21 -14.00 -21.08
CA ARG A 552 -8.39 -14.44 -21.82
C ARG A 552 -9.65 -13.87 -21.19
N ILE A 553 -10.11 -12.76 -21.76
CA ILE A 553 -11.33 -12.06 -21.35
C ILE A 553 -12.49 -12.60 -22.19
N ARG A 554 -13.59 -12.96 -21.52
CA ARG A 554 -14.76 -13.62 -22.12
C ARG A 554 -15.97 -12.70 -22.23
N SER A 555 -16.16 -11.83 -21.25
CA SER A 555 -17.32 -10.95 -21.19
C SER A 555 -17.00 -9.65 -20.47
N LEU A 556 -17.76 -8.61 -20.82
CA LEU A 556 -17.66 -7.26 -20.26
C LEU A 556 -19.02 -6.82 -19.74
N CYS A 557 -19.03 -6.12 -18.61
CA CYS A 557 -20.22 -5.47 -18.08
C CYS A 557 -19.79 -4.17 -17.37
N GLU A 558 -20.53 -3.09 -17.54
CA GLU A 558 -20.33 -1.86 -16.75
C GLU A 558 -21.45 -1.78 -15.72
N ASP A 559 -21.09 -1.66 -14.44
CA ASP A 559 -22.07 -1.47 -13.38
C ASP A 559 -22.60 -0.03 -13.35
N ARG A 560 -23.71 0.19 -12.65
CA ARG A 560 -24.33 1.51 -12.48
C ARG A 560 -23.44 2.55 -11.80
N GLN A 561 -22.38 2.11 -11.11
CA GLN A 561 -21.39 2.99 -10.48
C GLN A 561 -20.27 3.38 -11.47
N GLY A 562 -20.24 2.78 -12.67
CA GLY A 562 -19.25 3.04 -13.72
C GLY A 562 -18.00 2.15 -13.61
N HIS A 563 -18.02 1.11 -12.78
CA HIS A 563 -16.92 0.14 -12.74
C HIS A 563 -17.10 -0.90 -13.85
N LEU A 564 -15.98 -1.25 -14.48
CA LEU A 564 -15.95 -2.27 -15.52
C LEU A 564 -15.69 -3.64 -14.88
N TRP A 565 -16.55 -4.59 -15.18
CA TRP A 565 -16.49 -5.98 -14.77
C TRP A 565 -16.08 -6.85 -15.95
N LEU A 566 -15.16 -7.77 -15.70
CA LEU A 566 -14.54 -8.62 -16.70
C LEU A 566 -14.68 -10.08 -16.29
N GLY A 567 -15.36 -10.87 -17.12
CA GLY A 567 -15.35 -12.32 -17.01
C GLY A 567 -14.07 -12.87 -17.63
N THR A 568 -13.34 -13.72 -16.91
CA THR A 568 -12.11 -14.35 -17.40
C THR A 568 -12.18 -15.87 -17.25
N ASP A 569 -11.22 -16.58 -17.85
CA ASP A 569 -11.03 -18.03 -17.63
C ASP A 569 -10.53 -18.35 -16.19
N SER A 570 -10.30 -17.34 -15.33
CA SER A 570 -9.78 -17.51 -13.96
C SER A 570 -10.49 -16.63 -12.94
N GLY A 571 -11.80 -16.44 -13.12
CA GLY A 571 -12.67 -15.67 -12.24
C GLY A 571 -13.06 -14.30 -12.79
N VAL A 572 -13.52 -13.44 -11.91
CA VAL A 572 -14.05 -12.11 -12.24
C VAL A 572 -13.05 -11.03 -11.81
N VAL A 573 -12.91 -10.01 -12.64
CA VAL A 573 -12.11 -8.83 -12.33
C VAL A 573 -12.99 -7.60 -12.39
N ARG A 574 -12.79 -6.68 -11.45
CA ARG A 574 -13.40 -5.36 -11.45
C ARG A 574 -12.32 -4.30 -11.70
N TYR A 575 -12.67 -3.26 -12.43
CA TYR A 575 -11.78 -2.17 -12.79
C TYR A 575 -12.46 -0.83 -12.51
N ASP A 576 -11.81 0.02 -11.72
CA ASP A 576 -12.33 1.32 -11.29
C ASP A 576 -11.92 2.50 -12.19
N GLY A 577 -11.26 2.22 -13.31
CA GLY A 577 -10.66 3.23 -14.17
C GLY A 577 -9.17 3.46 -13.91
N GLN A 578 -8.62 2.91 -12.82
CA GLN A 578 -7.21 3.02 -12.46
C GLN A 578 -6.56 1.67 -12.12
N ARG A 579 -7.25 0.80 -11.37
CA ARG A 579 -6.72 -0.46 -10.85
C ARG A 579 -7.68 -1.61 -11.10
N PHE A 580 -7.10 -2.79 -11.31
CA PHE A 580 -7.83 -4.05 -11.35
C PHE A 580 -7.87 -4.67 -9.96
N GLN A 581 -9.05 -5.19 -9.59
CA GLN A 581 -9.26 -5.99 -8.39
C GLN A 581 -9.88 -7.32 -8.80
N THR A 582 -9.24 -8.42 -8.40
CA THR A 582 -9.74 -9.77 -8.73
C THR A 582 -10.61 -10.29 -7.60
N ILE A 583 -11.77 -10.86 -7.95
CA ILE A 583 -12.63 -11.59 -7.03
C ILE A 583 -12.31 -13.07 -7.21
N ARG A 584 -11.52 -13.60 -6.27
CA ARG A 584 -11.12 -15.02 -6.27
C ARG A 584 -12.14 -15.84 -5.51
N SER A 585 -12.73 -16.82 -6.18
CA SER A 585 -13.61 -17.81 -5.57
C SER A 585 -13.52 -19.12 -6.32
N PRO A 586 -13.50 -20.28 -5.64
CA PRO A 586 -13.61 -21.59 -6.29
C PRO A 586 -14.88 -21.73 -7.14
N LEU A 587 -15.93 -20.95 -6.83
CA LEU A 587 -17.20 -20.93 -7.56
C LEU A 587 -17.08 -20.19 -8.92
N LEU A 588 -16.10 -19.29 -9.05
CA LEU A 588 -15.89 -18.45 -10.21
C LEU A 588 -14.74 -18.99 -11.06
N SER A 589 -15.06 -20.00 -11.87
CA SER A 589 -14.12 -20.58 -12.84
C SER A 589 -14.04 -19.73 -14.11
N SER A 590 -14.38 -20.30 -15.27
CA SER A 590 -14.51 -19.54 -16.52
C SER A 590 -15.86 -18.82 -16.51
N VAL A 591 -15.84 -17.49 -16.47
CA VAL A 591 -17.06 -16.67 -16.46
C VAL A 591 -17.35 -16.19 -17.88
N THR A 592 -18.46 -16.64 -18.45
CA THR A 592 -18.82 -16.40 -19.87
C THR A 592 -19.74 -15.20 -20.06
N SER A 593 -20.46 -14.77 -19.03
CA SER A 593 -21.37 -13.62 -19.10
C SER A 593 -21.56 -13.02 -17.71
N ILE A 594 -21.72 -11.69 -17.67
CA ILE A 594 -21.94 -10.89 -16.46
C ILE A 594 -23.09 -9.93 -16.74
N VAL A 595 -24.02 -9.80 -15.80
CA VAL A 595 -25.09 -8.78 -15.85
C VAL A 595 -25.37 -8.23 -14.46
N GLU A 596 -25.64 -6.94 -14.36
CA GLU A 596 -26.18 -6.31 -13.14
C GLU A 596 -27.72 -6.28 -13.24
N ASP A 597 -28.40 -6.79 -12.20
CA ASP A 597 -29.86 -6.78 -12.12
C ASP A 597 -30.41 -5.44 -11.61
N HIS A 598 -31.74 -5.32 -11.61
CA HIS A 598 -32.39 -4.08 -11.22
C HIS A 598 -32.16 -3.68 -9.75
N ASN A 599 -31.83 -4.63 -8.88
CA ASN A 599 -31.53 -4.44 -7.47
C ASN A 599 -30.05 -4.13 -7.21
N GLY A 600 -29.20 -4.20 -8.25
CA GLY A 600 -27.75 -4.00 -8.15
C GLY A 600 -26.98 -5.25 -7.76
N HIS A 601 -27.59 -6.44 -7.83
CA HIS A 601 -26.82 -7.69 -7.73
C HIS A 601 -26.17 -7.99 -9.07
N LEU A 602 -24.97 -8.53 -9.01
CA LEU A 602 -24.26 -9.02 -10.19
C LEU A 602 -24.50 -10.51 -10.35
N TRP A 603 -24.76 -10.93 -11.56
CA TRP A 603 -24.96 -12.32 -11.91
C TRP A 603 -23.83 -12.77 -12.82
N PHE A 604 -23.17 -13.86 -12.43
CA PHE A 604 -22.05 -14.44 -13.14
C PHE A 604 -22.45 -15.81 -13.68
N ALA A 605 -22.44 -15.95 -15.01
CA ALA A 605 -22.50 -17.26 -15.64
C ALA A 605 -21.09 -17.87 -15.63
N ALA A 606 -20.80 -18.70 -14.64
CA ALA A 606 -19.59 -19.51 -14.61
C ALA A 606 -19.87 -20.88 -15.27
N LEU A 607 -18.82 -21.52 -15.80
CA LEU A 607 -18.94 -22.78 -16.55
C LEU A 607 -19.78 -23.87 -15.85
N HIS A 608 -19.71 -23.95 -14.52
CA HIS A 608 -20.41 -24.96 -13.72
C HIS A 608 -21.55 -24.39 -12.86
N HIS A 609 -21.63 -23.07 -12.71
CA HIS A 609 -22.52 -22.44 -11.74
C HIS A 609 -23.02 -21.10 -12.25
N VAL A 610 -24.26 -20.77 -11.91
CA VAL A 610 -24.74 -19.39 -11.95
C VAL A 610 -24.59 -18.82 -10.55
N VAL A 611 -23.84 -17.73 -10.42
CA VAL A 611 -23.55 -17.12 -9.11
C VAL A 611 -24.18 -15.74 -9.06
N ARG A 612 -25.03 -15.50 -8.06
CA ARG A 612 -25.47 -14.16 -7.68
C ARG A 612 -24.48 -13.58 -6.66
N TYR A 613 -23.96 -12.41 -6.95
CA TYR A 613 -22.99 -11.67 -6.17
C TYR A 613 -23.58 -10.35 -5.69
N GLN A 614 -23.53 -10.13 -4.38
CA GLN A 614 -23.88 -8.85 -3.79
C GLN A 614 -22.61 -8.20 -3.22
N PRO A 615 -22.11 -7.12 -3.84
CA PRO A 615 -20.98 -6.38 -3.29
C PRO A 615 -21.30 -5.88 -1.89
N SER A 616 -20.36 -6.04 -0.96
CA SER A 616 -20.51 -5.42 0.35
C SER A 616 -20.19 -3.94 0.26
N THR A 617 -20.71 -3.19 1.23
CA THR A 617 -20.38 -1.78 1.44
C THR A 617 -19.58 -1.57 2.73
N THR A 618 -19.28 -2.64 3.47
CA THR A 618 -18.53 -2.57 4.72
C THR A 618 -17.03 -2.42 4.43
N PRO A 619 -16.40 -1.32 4.83
CA PRO A 619 -14.98 -1.11 4.59
C PRO A 619 -14.10 -2.05 5.43
N PRO A 620 -12.96 -2.51 4.89
CA PRO A 620 -11.97 -3.26 5.65
C PRO A 620 -11.30 -2.36 6.70
N LYS A 621 -10.60 -2.96 7.65
CA LYS A 621 -9.69 -2.22 8.55
C LYS A 621 -8.26 -2.26 7.99
N CYS A 622 -7.46 -1.24 8.29
CA CYS A 622 -6.04 -1.21 7.96
C CYS A 622 -5.25 -0.78 9.19
N ARG A 623 -4.05 -1.36 9.37
CA ARG A 623 -3.19 -1.03 10.52
C ARG A 623 -1.73 -1.10 10.14
N ILE A 624 -0.92 -0.31 10.85
CA ILE A 624 0.53 -0.36 10.76
C ILE A 624 1.01 -1.37 11.79
N VAL A 625 1.60 -2.46 11.33
CA VAL A 625 2.01 -3.60 12.18
C VAL A 625 3.31 -3.29 12.90
N ARG A 626 4.28 -2.70 12.19
CA ARG A 626 5.57 -2.27 12.74
C ARG A 626 6.28 -1.29 11.83
N VAL A 627 7.25 -0.57 12.40
CA VAL A 627 8.23 0.23 11.66
C VAL A 627 9.62 -0.32 11.91
N LEU A 628 10.39 -0.50 10.83
CA LEU A 628 11.80 -0.89 10.88
C LEU A 628 12.67 0.30 10.46
N ALA A 629 13.53 0.74 11.38
CA ALA A 629 14.53 1.78 11.14
C ALA A 629 15.84 1.36 11.84
N ASP A 630 16.37 2.19 12.76
CA ASP A 630 17.46 1.84 13.68
C ASP A 630 17.12 0.65 14.58
N GLN A 631 15.85 0.52 14.94
CA GLN A 631 15.30 -0.58 15.72
C GLN A 631 13.91 -0.98 15.22
N TRP A 632 13.31 -1.94 15.91
CA TRP A 632 11.95 -2.39 15.62
C TRP A 632 10.97 -1.68 16.54
N TYR A 633 10.05 -0.92 15.95
CA TYR A 633 8.97 -0.25 16.66
C TYR A 633 7.68 -1.04 16.45
N LYS A 634 7.09 -1.57 17.53
CA LYS A 634 5.80 -2.27 17.48
C LYS A 634 4.71 -1.33 17.98
N SER A 635 3.76 -1.00 17.11
CA SER A 635 2.51 -0.29 17.42
C SER A 635 2.66 0.79 18.50
N THR A 636 3.37 1.87 18.17
CA THR A 636 3.58 3.04 19.03
C THR A 636 2.82 4.24 18.47
N ASP A 637 2.27 5.09 19.33
CA ASP A 637 1.55 6.30 18.92
C ASP A 637 2.43 7.30 18.16
N GLN A 638 3.75 7.20 18.30
CA GLN A 638 4.74 8.01 17.59
C GLN A 638 6.05 7.24 17.46
N VAL A 639 6.75 7.41 16.34
CA VAL A 639 8.11 6.92 16.12
C VAL A 639 9.07 8.11 16.01
N GLU A 640 10.15 8.09 16.77
CA GLU A 640 11.23 9.07 16.67
C GLU A 640 12.53 8.36 16.30
N ILE A 641 13.20 8.85 15.25
CA ILE A 641 14.47 8.32 14.75
C ILE A 641 15.42 9.44 14.36
N THR A 642 16.70 9.12 14.18
CA THR A 642 17.73 10.07 13.73
C THR A 642 17.96 10.01 12.23
N ALA A 643 18.40 11.13 11.64
CA ALA A 643 18.66 11.27 10.21
C ALA A 643 19.85 10.46 9.66
N ASP A 644 20.58 9.72 10.51
CA ASP A 644 21.59 8.75 10.08
C ASP A 644 20.98 7.41 9.62
N ASN A 645 19.67 7.21 9.83
CA ASN A 645 18.96 6.07 9.28
C ASN A 645 18.72 6.23 7.78
N HIS A 646 19.39 5.36 7.02
CA HIS A 646 19.30 5.33 5.56
C HIS A 646 18.01 4.74 5.00
N GLN A 647 17.26 3.99 5.81
CA GLN A 647 16.04 3.33 5.39
C GLN A 647 15.02 3.25 6.53
N VAL A 648 13.77 3.59 6.19
CA VAL A 648 12.59 3.39 7.05
C VAL A 648 11.60 2.52 6.28
N ILE A 649 11.21 1.40 6.89
CA ILE A 649 10.27 0.45 6.32
C ILE A 649 9.03 0.43 7.19
N PHE A 650 7.88 0.73 6.60
CA PHE A 650 6.58 0.58 7.26
C PHE A 650 5.96 -0.73 6.84
N GLU A 651 5.66 -1.61 7.79
CA GLU A 651 4.84 -2.78 7.55
C GLU A 651 3.41 -2.51 7.98
N TYR A 652 2.48 -2.82 7.10
CA TYR A 652 1.06 -2.65 7.34
C TYR A 652 0.29 -3.90 6.93
N LYS A 653 -0.96 -4.00 7.37
CA LYS A 653 -1.82 -5.13 7.03
C LYS A 653 -3.27 -4.67 7.01
N GLY A 654 -3.96 -4.96 5.92
CA GLY A 654 -5.41 -4.85 5.83
C GLY A 654 -6.06 -6.06 6.50
N MET A 655 -7.28 -5.87 6.99
CA MET A 655 -8.04 -6.87 7.72
C MET A 655 -9.45 -6.92 7.16
N SER A 656 -9.74 -8.03 6.49
CA SER A 656 -11.07 -8.40 6.02
C SER A 656 -11.25 -9.90 6.11
N PHE A 657 -12.50 -10.35 6.27
CA PHE A 657 -12.86 -11.76 6.23
C PHE A 657 -13.27 -12.23 4.83
N ARG A 658 -13.45 -11.31 3.88
CA ARG A 658 -13.78 -11.58 2.47
C ARG A 658 -12.57 -11.52 1.56
N THR A 659 -11.65 -10.58 1.82
CA THR A 659 -10.43 -10.40 1.02
C THR A 659 -9.21 -10.70 1.85
N HIS A 660 -8.41 -11.66 1.38
CA HIS A 660 -7.14 -11.98 2.02
C HIS A 660 -6.20 -10.76 1.95
N PRO A 661 -5.40 -10.44 2.99
CA PRO A 661 -4.58 -9.23 3.02
C PRO A 661 -3.64 -9.04 1.82
N LYS A 662 -3.15 -10.13 1.22
CA LYS A 662 -2.30 -10.11 0.00
C LYS A 662 -3.06 -9.79 -1.29
N ASP A 663 -4.36 -10.03 -1.32
CA ASP A 663 -5.24 -9.76 -2.47
C ASP A 663 -5.94 -8.39 -2.35
N MET A 664 -5.72 -7.66 -1.26
CA MET A 664 -6.20 -6.27 -1.08
C MET A 664 -5.31 -5.28 -1.82
N LEU A 665 -5.88 -4.14 -2.22
CA LEU A 665 -5.10 -3.03 -2.78
C LEU A 665 -4.68 -2.07 -1.68
N TYR A 666 -3.40 -1.72 -1.63
CA TYR A 666 -2.91 -0.72 -0.71
C TYR A 666 -2.57 0.60 -1.42
N SER A 667 -2.77 1.69 -0.69
CA SER A 667 -2.19 2.98 -1.03
C SER A 667 -1.59 3.60 0.21
N HIS A 668 -0.44 4.25 0.06
CA HIS A 668 0.27 4.88 1.16
C HIS A 668 0.76 6.27 0.76
N ARG A 669 1.08 7.10 1.76
CA ARG A 669 1.80 8.36 1.58
C ARG A 669 2.52 8.75 2.87
N LEU A 670 3.57 9.55 2.74
CA LEU A 670 4.27 10.16 3.86
C LEU A 670 4.11 11.69 3.80
N ARG A 671 3.10 12.22 4.50
CA ARG A 671 2.87 13.67 4.56
C ARG A 671 4.08 14.40 5.13
N GLY A 672 4.41 15.54 4.53
CA GLY A 672 5.69 16.24 4.76
C GLY A 672 6.82 15.82 3.81
N TYR A 673 6.67 14.68 3.10
CA TYR A 673 7.55 14.25 2.02
C TYR A 673 6.80 14.18 0.68
N GLU A 674 5.62 13.56 0.67
CA GLU A 674 4.71 13.46 -0.46
C GLU A 674 3.24 13.62 0.00
N GLU A 675 2.44 14.36 -0.77
CA GLU A 675 1.04 14.63 -0.43
C GLU A 675 0.05 13.68 -1.13
N GLU A 676 0.41 13.19 -2.32
CA GLU A 676 -0.41 12.30 -3.13
C GLU A 676 -0.29 10.83 -2.69
N TRP A 677 -1.39 10.10 -2.80
CA TRP A 677 -1.42 8.67 -2.50
C TRP A 677 -0.67 7.87 -3.56
N GLN A 678 0.32 7.09 -3.14
CA GLN A 678 1.04 6.16 -4.00
C GLN A 678 0.43 4.75 -3.92
N PRO A 679 0.31 4.04 -5.05
CA PRO A 679 0.04 2.60 -5.02
C PRO A 679 1.15 1.87 -4.27
N ALA A 680 0.78 0.85 -3.50
CA ALA A 680 1.74 -0.04 -2.88
C ALA A 680 1.80 -1.38 -3.63
N ASP A 681 2.96 -2.03 -3.58
CA ASP A 681 3.06 -3.44 -3.95
C ASP A 681 2.41 -4.29 -2.86
N ASN A 682 1.36 -5.01 -3.22
CA ASN A 682 0.56 -5.80 -2.29
C ASN A 682 1.32 -7.06 -1.81
N ALA A 683 2.35 -7.52 -2.52
CA ALA A 683 3.03 -8.78 -2.21
C ALA A 683 3.78 -8.74 -0.85
N GLU A 684 4.33 -7.59 -0.49
CA GLU A 684 5.14 -7.43 0.71
C GLU A 684 4.44 -6.66 1.84
N MET A 685 3.32 -5.97 1.53
CA MET A 685 2.59 -5.10 2.47
C MET A 685 3.53 -4.14 3.23
N ARG A 686 4.47 -3.56 2.47
CA ARG A 686 5.57 -2.71 2.94
C ARG A 686 5.69 -1.44 2.11
N ALA A 687 5.96 -0.34 2.79
CA ALA A 687 6.39 0.92 2.16
C ALA A 687 7.83 1.23 2.56
N TYR A 688 8.62 1.66 1.57
CA TYR A 688 10.05 1.89 1.72
C TYR A 688 10.36 3.36 1.50
N TYR A 689 10.99 3.99 2.49
CA TYR A 689 11.51 5.34 2.39
C TYR A 689 13.00 5.35 2.69
N HIS A 690 13.73 6.20 1.98
CA HIS A 690 15.18 6.26 2.04
C HIS A 690 15.65 7.68 2.33
N ASP A 691 16.71 7.80 3.14
CA ASP A 691 17.41 9.05 3.44
C ASP A 691 16.45 10.23 3.74
N LEU A 692 15.45 10.00 4.60
CA LEU A 692 14.46 11.01 4.95
C LEU A 692 15.13 12.20 5.65
N PRO A 693 14.89 13.45 5.20
CA PRO A 693 15.41 14.63 5.86
C PRO A 693 14.91 14.78 7.31
N PRO A 694 15.60 15.55 8.16
CA PRO A 694 15.06 15.95 9.46
C PRO A 694 13.74 16.72 9.30
N GLY A 695 12.73 16.35 10.08
CA GLY A 695 11.39 16.92 9.99
C GLY A 695 10.33 16.08 10.70
N ASP A 696 9.12 16.64 10.79
CA ASP A 696 7.93 15.94 11.25
C ASP A 696 7.15 15.42 10.04
N TYR A 697 6.85 14.13 10.05
CA TYR A 697 6.16 13.42 8.99
C TYR A 697 4.96 12.67 9.55
N THR A 698 4.02 12.33 8.68
CA THR A 698 2.90 11.46 9.03
C THR A 698 2.71 10.42 7.95
N PHE A 699 2.97 9.16 8.29
CA PHE A 699 2.73 8.04 7.40
C PHE A 699 1.26 7.67 7.46
N GLU A 700 0.62 7.61 6.29
CA GLU A 700 -0.76 7.19 6.14
C GLU A 700 -0.84 6.02 5.17
N VAL A 701 -1.58 4.97 5.53
CA VAL A 701 -1.84 3.82 4.65
C VAL A 701 -3.30 3.42 4.73
N ARG A 702 -3.89 3.07 3.59
CA ARG A 702 -5.26 2.55 3.50
C ARG A 702 -5.30 1.30 2.63
N ALA A 703 -6.22 0.41 2.95
CA ALA A 703 -6.48 -0.81 2.21
C ALA A 703 -7.82 -0.69 1.45
N ALA A 704 -7.95 -1.39 0.33
CA ALA A 704 -9.22 -1.60 -0.36
C ALA A 704 -9.47 -3.10 -0.51
N ASP A 705 -10.71 -3.53 -0.24
CA ASP A 705 -11.12 -4.93 -0.38
C ASP A 705 -11.47 -5.29 -1.84
N CYS A 706 -12.00 -6.50 -2.05
CA CYS A 706 -12.41 -6.99 -3.36
C CYS A 706 -13.56 -6.20 -4.01
N ASP A 707 -14.29 -5.39 -3.23
CA ASP A 707 -15.39 -4.54 -3.67
C ASP A 707 -15.00 -3.05 -3.78
N PHE A 708 -13.71 -2.73 -3.68
CA PHE A 708 -13.18 -1.36 -3.62
C PHE A 708 -13.67 -0.53 -2.43
N ASN A 709 -14.13 -1.16 -1.35
CA ASN A 709 -14.37 -0.44 -0.11
C ASN A 709 -13.03 -0.06 0.50
N HIS A 710 -12.81 1.24 0.69
CA HIS A 710 -11.57 1.75 1.29
C HIS A 710 -11.68 1.81 2.81
N SER A 711 -10.64 1.33 3.49
CA SER A 711 -10.49 1.52 4.93
C SER A 711 -10.33 3.00 5.29
N GLU A 712 -10.65 3.34 6.53
CA GLU A 712 -10.05 4.54 7.11
C GLU A 712 -8.50 4.42 7.09
N PRO A 713 -7.78 5.52 6.83
CA PRO A 713 -6.32 5.50 6.85
C PRO A 713 -5.77 5.16 8.23
N ALA A 714 -4.88 4.18 8.31
CA ALA A 714 -4.01 4.02 9.46
C ALA A 714 -2.95 5.12 9.44
N VAL A 715 -2.78 5.81 10.56
CA VAL A 715 -1.92 6.99 10.68
C VAL A 715 -0.82 6.73 11.69
N LEU A 716 0.42 7.09 11.35
CA LEU A 716 1.55 7.06 12.26
C LEU A 716 2.41 8.33 12.15
N PRO A 717 2.47 9.14 13.22
CA PRO A 717 3.42 10.23 13.34
C PRO A 717 4.87 9.71 13.37
N LEU A 718 5.73 10.27 12.51
CA LEU A 718 7.16 9.97 12.42
C LEU A 718 7.95 11.27 12.56
N LYS A 719 8.88 11.30 13.51
CA LYS A 719 9.80 12.43 13.69
C LYS A 719 11.23 12.02 13.37
N ILE A 720 11.83 12.71 12.41
CA ILE A 720 13.25 12.57 12.07
C ILE A 720 14.03 13.69 12.74
N ASN A 721 14.77 13.34 13.79
CA ASN A 721 15.66 14.26 14.46
C ASN A 721 16.96 14.43 13.65
N PRO A 722 17.53 15.65 13.57
CA PRO A 722 18.84 15.84 12.97
C PRO A 722 19.89 14.99 13.69
N ASP A 723 20.91 14.52 12.97
CA ASP A 723 21.99 13.75 13.57
C ASP A 723 22.60 14.57 14.73
N PRO A 724 22.64 14.03 15.97
CA PRO A 724 23.18 14.75 17.12
C PRO A 724 24.65 15.17 16.94
N ARG A 725 25.41 14.53 16.04
CA ARG A 725 26.73 15.00 15.62
C ARG A 725 26.64 16.27 14.77
N VAL A 726 25.66 16.36 13.87
CA VAL A 726 25.38 17.56 13.08
C VAL A 726 24.82 18.67 13.97
N GLU A 727 23.98 18.34 14.95
CA GLU A 727 23.45 19.29 15.92
C GLU A 727 24.53 19.81 16.89
N MET A 728 25.45 18.95 17.35
CA MET A 728 26.67 19.36 18.05
C MET A 728 27.59 20.20 17.16
N LEU A 729 27.72 19.88 15.87
CA LEU A 729 28.48 20.70 14.92
C LEU A 729 27.82 22.06 14.69
N ILE A 730 26.50 22.16 14.67
CA ILE A 730 25.75 23.41 14.52
C ILE A 730 25.83 24.25 15.80
N ASN A 731 25.64 23.63 16.97
CA ASN A 731 25.73 24.31 18.27
C ASN A 731 27.16 24.72 18.63
N ASN A 732 28.18 23.91 18.28
CA ASN A 732 29.58 24.28 18.45
C ASN A 732 30.06 25.26 17.35
N ALA A 733 29.55 25.16 16.11
CA ALA A 733 29.81 26.19 15.10
C ALA A 733 29.20 27.54 15.51
N ALA A 734 28.05 27.56 16.16
CA ALA A 734 27.46 28.79 16.70
C ALA A 734 28.28 29.40 17.86
N GLN A 735 29.14 28.63 18.54
CA GLN A 735 30.04 29.14 19.58
C GLN A 735 31.48 29.40 19.10
N ASP A 736 31.94 28.79 18.01
CA ASP A 736 33.33 28.91 17.50
C ASP A 736 33.49 29.72 16.19
N ALA A 737 32.40 30.27 15.65
CA ALA A 737 32.32 31.05 14.41
C ALA A 737 32.77 32.51 14.51
N GLU A 738 33.90 32.79 15.16
CA GLU A 738 34.51 34.13 15.02
C GLU A 738 35.44 34.26 13.80
N ASN A 739 35.81 33.17 13.10
CA ASN A 739 36.83 33.27 12.03
C ASN A 739 36.67 32.39 10.75
N PHE A 740 35.67 31.51 10.65
CA PHE A 740 35.39 30.76 9.39
C PHE A 740 34.05 31.20 8.82
N VAL A 741 34.07 31.74 7.60
CA VAL A 741 32.89 32.25 6.91
C VAL A 741 32.61 31.38 5.67
N GLY A 742 31.44 30.75 5.64
CA GLY A 742 30.96 29.91 4.54
C GLY A 742 30.08 28.75 5.02
N GLN A 743 29.16 28.29 4.18
CA GLN A 743 28.19 27.23 4.48
C GLN A 743 28.20 26.08 3.46
N SER A 744 29.05 26.11 2.44
CA SER A 744 29.10 25.12 1.37
C SER A 744 29.38 23.72 1.90
N ALA A 745 28.81 22.72 1.23
CA ALA A 745 29.03 21.31 1.56
C ALA A 745 30.52 20.93 1.52
N ALA A 746 31.30 21.56 0.62
CA ALA A 746 32.74 21.34 0.53
C ALA A 746 33.50 21.88 1.76
N LEU A 747 33.14 23.06 2.26
CA LEU A 747 33.75 23.63 3.48
C LEU A 747 33.35 22.84 4.72
N ARG A 748 32.08 22.41 4.83
CA ARG A 748 31.60 21.56 5.94
C ARG A 748 32.34 20.23 6.04
N ARG A 749 32.60 19.58 4.90
CA ARG A 749 33.41 18.34 4.85
C ARG A 749 34.82 18.56 5.40
N ILE A 750 35.47 19.65 5.00
CA ILE A 750 36.82 19.98 5.49
C ILE A 750 36.82 20.31 6.98
N LEU A 751 35.83 21.06 7.47
CA LEU A 751 35.70 21.37 8.90
C LEU A 751 35.47 20.12 9.75
N SER A 752 34.71 19.15 9.23
CA SER A 752 34.54 17.83 9.87
C SER A 752 35.86 17.06 9.95
N GLN A 753 36.59 16.98 8.84
CA GLN A 753 37.91 16.33 8.81
C GLN A 753 38.93 17.03 9.73
N ILE A 754 38.87 18.36 9.84
CA ILE A 754 39.70 19.14 10.77
C ILE A 754 39.38 18.75 12.22
N HIS A 755 38.11 18.61 12.60
CA HIS A 755 37.73 18.21 13.95
C HIS A 755 38.19 16.79 14.28
N GLU A 756 38.01 15.86 13.35
CA GLU A 756 38.42 14.46 13.53
C GLU A 756 39.94 14.34 13.75
N VAL A 757 40.73 15.04 12.93
CA VAL A 757 42.19 14.97 13.02
C VAL A 757 42.77 15.89 14.10
N ALA A 758 42.05 16.93 14.55
CA ALA A 758 42.56 17.90 15.53
C ALA A 758 42.96 17.26 16.86
N HIS A 759 42.23 16.24 17.33
CA HIS A 759 42.51 15.55 18.59
C HIS A 759 43.70 14.58 18.54
N THR A 760 44.25 14.33 17.34
CA THR A 760 45.39 13.44 17.11
C THR A 760 46.71 14.21 16.97
N ASP A 761 47.84 13.53 17.17
CA ASP A 761 49.18 14.08 16.90
C ASP A 761 49.66 13.79 15.46
N LEU A 762 48.77 13.40 14.54
CA LEU A 762 49.12 13.09 13.16
C LEU A 762 49.57 14.34 12.39
N THR A 763 50.49 14.11 11.45
CA THR A 763 50.94 15.12 10.47
C THR A 763 49.83 15.38 9.46
N VAL A 764 49.47 16.64 9.29
CA VAL A 764 48.41 17.06 8.34
C VAL A 764 49.02 17.85 7.19
N LEU A 765 48.71 17.47 5.95
CA LEU A 765 49.17 18.16 4.74
C LEU A 765 48.01 18.89 4.06
N ALA A 766 47.96 20.21 4.19
CA ALA A 766 46.98 21.07 3.54
C ALA A 766 47.40 21.40 2.10
N LEU A 767 46.67 20.85 1.14
CA LEU A 767 46.87 21.05 -0.29
C LEU A 767 45.83 22.03 -0.84
N GLY A 768 46.25 22.94 -1.71
CA GLY A 768 45.30 23.80 -2.42
C GLY A 768 45.96 25.03 -3.02
N GLU A 769 45.25 25.69 -3.93
CA GLU A 769 45.74 26.88 -4.62
C GLU A 769 46.09 28.03 -3.65
N THR A 770 46.84 29.01 -4.15
CA THR A 770 47.13 30.23 -3.39
C THR A 770 45.81 30.95 -3.06
N GLY A 771 45.65 31.39 -1.81
CA GLY A 771 44.46 32.13 -1.39
C GLY A 771 43.23 31.28 -1.02
N THR A 772 43.37 29.96 -0.82
CA THR A 772 42.24 29.09 -0.39
C THR A 772 42.02 28.99 1.12
N GLY A 773 42.89 29.58 1.95
CA GLY A 773 42.75 29.60 3.41
C GLY A 773 43.60 28.59 4.19
N LYS A 774 44.68 28.04 3.60
CA LYS A 774 45.57 27.05 4.26
C LYS A 774 46.07 27.46 5.65
N GLY A 775 46.40 28.75 5.85
CA GLY A 775 46.81 29.27 7.16
C GLY A 775 45.70 29.25 8.22
N LEU A 776 44.42 29.40 7.83
CA LEU A 776 43.28 29.29 8.74
C LEU A 776 43.09 27.85 9.20
N VAL A 777 43.27 26.88 8.30
CA VAL A 777 43.22 25.44 8.64
C VAL A 777 44.27 25.09 9.69
N ALA A 778 45.50 25.57 9.53
CA ALA A 778 46.56 25.31 10.52
C ALA A 778 46.25 25.89 11.91
N ARG A 779 45.69 27.10 11.96
CA ARG A 779 45.24 27.73 13.22
C ARG A 779 44.07 26.97 13.85
N ALA A 780 43.10 26.54 13.05
CA ALA A 780 41.97 25.74 13.51
C ALA A 780 42.42 24.42 14.12
N LEU A 781 43.31 23.69 13.42
CA LEU A 781 43.88 22.42 13.90
C LEU A 781 44.61 22.60 15.23
N HIS A 782 45.39 23.67 15.38
CA HIS A 782 46.09 23.95 16.63
C HIS A 782 45.11 24.26 17.77
N ARG A 783 44.14 25.14 17.55
CA ARG A 783 43.14 25.57 18.55
C ARG A 783 42.27 24.40 19.04
N LEU A 784 41.91 23.48 18.15
CA LEU A 784 41.07 22.31 18.48
C LEU A 784 41.89 21.13 19.02
N SER A 785 43.23 21.22 19.01
CA SER A 785 44.09 20.14 19.50
C SER A 785 44.30 20.19 21.02
N LYS A 786 44.82 19.08 21.57
CA LYS A 786 45.29 19.02 22.97
C LYS A 786 46.43 20.00 23.27
N ARG A 787 47.06 20.56 22.23
CA ARG A 787 48.20 21.48 22.30
C ARG A 787 47.79 22.95 22.14
N SER A 788 46.50 23.27 22.23
CA SER A 788 45.96 24.63 22.01
C SER A 788 46.47 25.69 22.99
N THR A 789 46.95 25.27 24.17
CA THR A 789 47.56 26.13 25.19
C THR A 789 49.08 26.31 25.01
N GLN A 790 49.68 25.62 24.04
CA GLN A 790 51.11 25.61 23.73
C GLN A 790 51.38 26.47 22.48
N PRO A 791 52.64 26.86 22.17
CA PRO A 791 52.89 27.78 21.05
C PRO A 791 52.59 27.16 19.68
N LEU A 792 51.94 27.94 18.80
CA LEU A 792 51.88 27.71 17.36
C LEU A 792 53.01 28.48 16.68
N ILE A 793 54.03 27.77 16.20
CA ILE A 793 55.16 28.37 15.49
C ILE A 793 54.95 28.19 13.99
N GLN A 794 54.77 29.30 13.28
CA GLN A 794 54.66 29.31 11.82
C GLN A 794 56.02 29.61 11.17
N ILE A 795 56.36 28.83 10.15
CA ILE A 795 57.50 29.07 9.26
C ILE A 795 56.98 29.08 7.82
N ASN A 796 57.25 30.16 7.10
CA ASN A 796 57.05 30.21 5.65
C ASN A 796 58.38 29.82 4.97
N CYS A 797 58.39 28.70 4.26
CA CYS A 797 59.60 28.14 3.65
C CYS A 797 60.03 28.91 2.39
N GLY A 798 59.10 29.55 1.67
CA GLY A 798 59.38 30.35 0.48
C GLY A 798 59.92 31.76 0.77
N ALA A 799 59.69 32.30 1.97
CA ALA A 799 60.10 33.65 2.36
C ALA A 799 61.53 33.74 2.92
N LEU A 800 62.21 32.61 3.17
CA LEU A 800 63.54 32.55 3.78
C LEU A 800 64.65 32.41 2.73
N PRO A 801 65.78 33.14 2.85
CA PRO A 801 66.94 32.91 2.00
C PRO A 801 67.48 31.48 2.16
N THR A 802 67.81 30.81 1.05
CA THR A 802 68.18 29.38 1.00
C THR A 802 69.28 28.97 2.00
N GLY A 803 70.29 29.81 2.21
CA GLY A 803 71.37 29.55 3.17
C GLY A 803 71.01 29.72 4.66
N LEU A 804 69.84 30.29 4.98
CA LEU A 804 69.38 30.55 6.35
C LEU A 804 68.24 29.64 6.80
N ILE A 805 67.61 28.88 5.89
CA ILE A 805 66.50 27.97 6.19
C ILE A 805 66.88 27.02 7.32
N GLU A 806 68.04 26.35 7.23
CA GLU A 806 68.45 25.38 8.25
C GLU A 806 68.67 26.02 9.63
N SER A 807 69.28 27.21 9.65
CA SER A 807 69.52 27.96 10.89
C SER A 807 68.22 28.45 11.53
N GLU A 808 67.20 28.81 10.76
CA GLU A 808 65.89 29.19 11.31
C GLU A 808 65.11 27.96 11.80
N PHE A 809 65.12 26.86 11.06
CA PHE A 809 64.41 25.62 11.45
C PHE A 809 65.01 24.99 12.71
N PHE A 810 66.31 24.70 12.69
CA PHE A 810 66.97 23.85 13.69
C PHE A 810 67.87 24.61 14.65
N GLY A 811 68.13 25.90 14.41
CA GLY A 811 69.05 26.71 15.21
C GLY A 811 70.51 26.44 14.86
N HIS A 812 71.43 27.19 15.45
CA HIS A 812 72.87 27.02 15.23
C HIS A 812 73.67 27.16 16.52
N GLU A 813 74.79 26.43 16.57
CA GLU A 813 75.82 26.62 17.59
C GLU A 813 76.76 27.78 17.23
N LYS A 814 77.44 28.33 18.24
CA LYS A 814 78.41 29.42 18.03
C LYS A 814 79.55 28.94 17.13
N GLY A 815 79.77 29.60 16.00
CA GLY A 815 80.82 29.26 15.03
C GLY A 815 80.39 28.30 13.91
N ALA A 816 79.10 27.98 13.76
CA ALA A 816 78.60 27.12 12.69
C ALA A 816 78.82 27.67 11.27
N PHE A 817 78.90 29.00 11.12
CA PHE A 817 79.24 29.71 9.88
C PHE A 817 79.82 31.10 10.23
N THR A 818 80.39 31.82 9.25
CA THR A 818 81.18 33.05 9.47
C THR A 818 80.45 34.19 10.19
N SER A 819 79.12 34.20 10.20
CA SER A 819 78.27 35.18 10.90
C SER A 819 77.55 34.65 12.17
N ALA A 820 77.83 33.41 12.61
CA ALA A 820 77.23 32.79 13.80
C ALA A 820 77.92 33.21 15.11
N VAL A 821 77.76 34.47 15.52
CA VAL A 821 78.45 35.08 16.68
C VAL A 821 77.96 34.55 18.04
N SER A 822 76.71 34.08 18.12
CA SER A 822 76.07 33.55 19.33
C SER A 822 75.16 32.36 19.01
N ARG A 823 74.95 31.44 19.97
CA ARG A 823 73.97 30.35 19.84
C ARG A 823 72.55 30.92 19.64
N LYS A 824 71.79 30.35 18.70
CA LYS A 824 70.38 30.71 18.45
C LYS A 824 69.52 29.43 18.44
N PRO A 825 68.45 29.34 19.27
CA PRO A 825 67.53 28.21 19.23
C PRO A 825 66.72 28.20 17.92
N GLY A 826 66.45 27.01 17.39
CA GLY A 826 65.65 26.81 16.18
C GLY A 826 64.17 26.97 16.43
N LYS A 827 63.39 27.19 15.37
CA LYS A 827 61.92 27.22 15.43
C LYS A 827 61.31 25.89 15.87
N VAL A 828 61.97 24.76 15.58
CA VAL A 828 61.58 23.44 16.12
C VAL A 828 61.72 23.41 17.64
N GLU A 829 62.82 23.95 18.17
CA GLU A 829 63.08 24.05 19.62
C GLU A 829 62.06 24.98 20.30
N LEU A 830 61.67 26.08 19.63
CA LEU A 830 60.65 27.00 20.12
C LEU A 830 59.22 26.43 20.09
N ALA A 831 58.98 25.39 19.27
CA ALA A 831 57.68 24.75 19.11
C ALA A 831 57.48 23.55 20.05
N GLN A 832 58.41 23.30 20.99
CA GLN A 832 58.36 22.15 21.89
C GLN A 832 57.05 22.10 22.68
N GLY A 833 56.36 20.95 22.66
CA GLY A 833 55.04 20.74 23.26
C GLY A 833 53.88 21.34 22.44
N GLY A 834 54.17 22.13 21.40
CA GLY A 834 53.22 22.86 20.58
C GLY A 834 53.04 22.30 19.16
N THR A 835 52.71 23.19 18.22
CA THR A 835 52.47 22.87 16.80
C THR A 835 53.39 23.69 15.90
N LEU A 836 54.04 23.02 14.95
CA LEU A 836 54.88 23.62 13.92
C LEU A 836 54.11 23.65 12.60
N PHE A 837 53.78 24.85 12.12
CA PHE A 837 53.14 25.06 10.84
C PHE A 837 54.16 25.43 9.77
N LEU A 838 54.31 24.55 8.77
CA LEU A 838 55.20 24.70 7.63
C LEU A 838 54.39 25.17 6.41
N ASP A 839 54.40 26.47 6.14
CA ASP A 839 53.77 27.04 4.95
C ASP A 839 54.74 26.97 3.77
N GLU A 840 54.21 26.64 2.59
CA GLU A 840 54.97 26.45 1.34
C GLU A 840 56.09 25.40 1.45
N VAL A 841 55.81 24.23 2.05
CA VAL A 841 56.81 23.15 2.27
C VAL A 841 57.49 22.67 0.97
N GLY A 842 56.87 22.88 -0.18
CA GLY A 842 57.45 22.59 -1.50
C GLY A 842 58.64 23.47 -1.90
N ASP A 843 58.94 24.53 -1.16
CA ASP A 843 60.09 25.43 -1.39
C ASP A 843 61.35 25.07 -0.58
N LEU A 844 61.33 23.96 0.15
CA LEU A 844 62.50 23.50 0.90
C LEU A 844 63.61 22.97 -0.01
N THR A 845 64.85 23.36 0.29
CA THR A 845 66.07 22.78 -0.31
C THR A 845 66.22 21.30 0.04
N LEU A 846 66.84 20.49 -0.84
CA LEU A 846 67.06 19.05 -0.60
C LEU A 846 67.80 18.75 0.73
N GLU A 847 68.73 19.61 1.16
CA GLU A 847 69.45 19.44 2.43
C GLU A 847 68.52 19.62 3.64
N ALA A 848 67.70 20.68 3.64
CA ALA A 848 66.68 20.90 4.66
C ALA A 848 65.62 19.77 4.69
N GLN A 849 65.27 19.20 3.54
CA GLN A 849 64.34 18.06 3.45
C GLN A 849 64.87 16.83 4.21
N VAL A 850 66.17 16.56 4.19
CA VAL A 850 66.77 15.44 4.95
C VAL A 850 66.62 15.63 6.45
N LYS A 851 66.84 16.85 6.94
CA LYS A 851 66.72 17.15 8.38
C LYS A 851 65.26 17.16 8.83
N LEU A 852 64.34 17.63 7.99
CA LEU A 852 62.90 17.56 8.25
C LEU A 852 62.39 16.11 8.29
N LEU A 853 62.93 15.23 7.43
CA LEU A 853 62.61 13.80 7.46
C LEU A 853 63.02 13.18 8.80
N ARG A 854 64.24 13.45 9.29
CA ARG A 854 64.69 13.00 10.62
C ARG A 854 63.77 13.50 11.74
N LEU A 855 63.32 14.76 11.66
CA LEU A 855 62.36 15.31 12.62
C LEU A 855 61.03 14.52 12.65
N LEU A 856 60.51 14.12 11.48
CA LEU A 856 59.22 13.42 11.36
C LEU A 856 59.31 11.90 11.63
N GLU A 857 60.46 11.28 11.35
CA GLU A 857 60.67 9.84 11.53
C GLU A 857 61.23 9.51 12.91
N GLU A 858 62.35 10.13 13.28
CA GLU A 858 63.12 9.82 14.48
C GLU A 858 62.69 10.69 15.68
N ARG A 859 61.88 11.72 15.46
CA ARG A 859 61.50 12.74 16.47
C ARG A 859 62.72 13.40 17.11
N THR A 860 63.81 13.54 16.36
CA THR A 860 65.02 14.21 16.82
C THR A 860 65.54 15.24 15.81
N PHE A 861 66.35 16.18 16.29
CA PHE A 861 67.03 17.16 15.45
C PHE A 861 68.37 17.59 16.06
N GLU A 862 69.25 18.13 15.22
CA GLU A 862 70.55 18.66 15.62
C GLU A 862 70.66 20.13 15.20
N ARG A 863 71.30 20.96 16.03
CA ARG A 863 71.58 22.35 15.64
C ARG A 863 72.66 22.36 14.55
N VAL A 864 72.59 23.32 13.64
CA VAL A 864 73.59 23.50 12.59
C VAL A 864 74.96 23.74 13.24
N GLY A 865 75.94 22.90 12.90
CA GLY A 865 77.31 22.94 13.45
C GLY A 865 77.50 22.27 14.83
N GLY A 866 76.44 21.70 15.41
CA GLY A 866 76.50 20.91 16.64
C GLY A 866 76.42 19.40 16.38
N THR A 867 76.88 18.59 17.34
CA THR A 867 76.78 17.12 17.31
C THR A 867 75.83 16.58 18.38
N GLU A 868 75.11 17.46 19.08
CA GLU A 868 74.16 17.09 20.12
C GLU A 868 72.76 16.90 19.49
N THR A 869 72.19 15.71 19.69
CA THR A 869 70.86 15.33 19.19
C THR A 869 69.80 15.64 20.25
N PHE A 870 68.77 16.39 19.88
CA PHE A 870 67.65 16.80 20.75
C PHE A 870 66.37 16.08 20.36
N HIS A 871 65.54 15.70 21.34
CA HIS A 871 64.21 15.12 21.09
C HIS A 871 63.15 16.20 20.91
N ALA A 872 62.44 16.18 19.78
CA ALA A 872 61.35 17.09 19.46
C ALA A 872 59.98 16.46 19.74
N ASP A 873 59.23 17.07 20.65
CA ASP A 873 57.80 16.75 20.83
C ASP A 873 56.95 17.85 20.21
N VAL A 874 56.77 17.77 18.89
CA VAL A 874 56.09 18.80 18.10
C VAL A 874 55.14 18.16 17.09
N ARG A 875 53.90 18.68 17.01
CA ARG A 875 52.97 18.29 15.93
C ARG A 875 53.27 19.11 14.68
N VAL A 876 53.41 18.45 13.53
CA VAL A 876 53.70 19.13 12.26
C VAL A 876 52.42 19.27 11.42
N VAL A 877 52.15 20.49 10.96
CA VAL A 877 51.13 20.78 9.94
C VAL A 877 51.86 21.40 8.76
N ALA A 878 51.72 20.84 7.57
CA ALA A 878 52.38 21.33 6.35
C ALA A 878 51.36 21.84 5.35
N ALA A 879 51.70 22.86 4.58
CA ALA A 879 50.87 23.43 3.53
C ALA A 879 51.67 23.69 2.25
N THR A 880 51.05 23.46 1.09
CA THR A 880 51.66 23.81 -0.20
C THR A 880 50.61 24.04 -1.29
N ASN A 881 50.96 24.86 -2.27
CA ASN A 881 50.21 25.03 -3.52
C ASN A 881 50.84 24.27 -4.71
N ARG A 882 52.05 23.72 -4.55
CA ARG A 882 52.75 22.95 -5.58
C ARG A 882 52.35 21.48 -5.56
N ASN A 883 52.40 20.84 -6.72
CA ASN A 883 52.18 19.42 -6.84
C ASN A 883 53.46 18.66 -6.42
N LEU A 884 53.50 18.19 -5.16
CA LEU A 884 54.66 17.48 -4.62
C LEU A 884 54.96 16.17 -5.37
N GLN A 885 53.96 15.47 -5.90
CA GLN A 885 54.16 14.24 -6.68
C GLN A 885 54.95 14.51 -7.96
N GLN A 886 54.65 15.60 -8.67
CA GLN A 886 55.42 16.02 -9.84
C GLN A 886 56.85 16.43 -9.48
N MET A 887 57.04 17.05 -8.31
CA MET A 887 58.38 17.44 -7.83
C MET A 887 59.25 16.24 -7.45
N VAL A 888 58.63 15.17 -6.93
CA VAL A 888 59.30 13.87 -6.70
C VAL A 888 59.73 13.25 -8.02
N ALA A 889 58.84 13.22 -9.03
CA ALA A 889 59.18 12.72 -10.36
C ALA A 889 60.32 13.53 -11.04
N ALA A 890 60.39 14.84 -10.75
CA ALA A 890 61.45 15.73 -11.24
C ALA A 890 62.75 15.69 -10.40
N GLY A 891 62.81 14.91 -9.32
CA GLY A 891 63.98 14.80 -8.44
C GLY A 891 64.26 16.05 -7.58
N THR A 892 63.32 16.98 -7.49
CA THR A 892 63.44 18.25 -6.73
C THR A 892 62.85 18.15 -5.32
N PHE A 893 62.11 17.08 -5.03
CA PHE A 893 61.57 16.76 -3.71
C PHE A 893 61.80 15.28 -3.42
N ARG A 894 62.18 14.92 -2.19
CA ARG A 894 62.45 13.52 -1.85
C ARG A 894 61.17 12.72 -1.65
N GLU A 895 61.17 11.51 -2.19
CA GLU A 895 60.04 10.58 -2.11
C GLU A 895 59.74 10.15 -0.67
N ASP A 896 60.78 9.89 0.13
CA ASP A 896 60.67 9.50 1.55
C ASP A 896 59.95 10.58 2.39
N LEU A 897 60.35 11.84 2.26
CA LEU A 897 59.72 12.97 2.95
C LEU A 897 58.27 13.18 2.50
N TYR A 898 57.98 13.00 1.21
CA TYR A 898 56.62 13.13 0.68
C TYR A 898 55.66 12.16 1.37
N PHE A 899 56.03 10.88 1.49
CA PHE A 899 55.18 9.89 2.16
C PHE A 899 54.98 10.20 3.64
N ARG A 900 55.98 10.79 4.32
CA ARG A 900 55.87 11.16 5.73
C ARG A 900 55.03 12.41 5.98
N LEU A 901 54.92 13.29 5.00
CA LEU A 901 54.03 14.45 5.05
C LEU A 901 52.60 14.08 4.64
N GLN A 902 52.40 13.13 3.72
CA GLN A 902 51.09 12.74 3.19
C GLN A 902 50.25 11.85 4.14
N VAL A 903 50.54 11.83 5.44
CA VAL A 903 49.83 10.98 6.41
C VAL A 903 48.33 11.32 6.47
N PHE A 904 47.97 12.60 6.43
CA PHE A 904 46.58 13.04 6.34
C PHE A 904 46.45 14.25 5.39
N PRO A 905 46.16 14.04 4.10
CA PRO A 905 46.02 15.12 3.13
C PRO A 905 44.65 15.80 3.23
N LEU A 906 44.63 17.13 3.42
CA LEU A 906 43.44 17.96 3.38
C LEU A 906 43.44 18.80 2.10
N GLN A 907 42.54 18.48 1.17
CA GLN A 907 42.40 19.21 -0.09
C GLN A 907 41.42 20.38 0.06
N LEU A 908 41.94 21.60 -0.02
CA LEU A 908 41.16 22.83 0.00
C LEU A 908 40.73 23.23 -1.41
N PRO A 909 39.43 23.23 -1.73
CA PRO A 909 38.94 23.59 -3.04
C PRO A 909 39.14 25.09 -3.30
N PRO A 910 39.46 25.47 -4.55
CA PRO A 910 39.43 26.86 -4.97
C PRO A 910 38.03 27.45 -4.84
N LEU A 911 37.93 28.78 -4.69
CA LEU A 911 36.68 29.50 -4.46
C LEU A 911 35.64 29.21 -5.56
N ARG A 912 36.07 29.06 -6.81
CA ARG A 912 35.20 28.69 -7.95
C ARG A 912 34.49 27.34 -7.83
N GLN A 913 34.97 26.43 -6.98
CA GLN A 913 34.33 25.15 -6.70
C GLN A 913 33.40 25.20 -5.48
N ARG A 914 33.33 26.34 -4.78
CA ARG A 914 32.45 26.59 -3.62
C ARG A 914 31.72 27.92 -3.77
N ARG A 915 30.98 28.07 -4.89
CA ARG A 915 30.31 29.32 -5.27
C ARG A 915 29.25 29.79 -4.26
N ASP A 916 28.66 28.85 -3.52
CA ASP A 916 27.68 29.15 -2.48
C ASP A 916 28.26 29.96 -1.31
N ASP A 917 29.58 29.88 -1.07
CA ASP A 917 30.26 30.63 -0.01
C ASP A 917 30.54 32.09 -0.39
N ILE A 918 30.50 32.43 -1.69
CA ILE A 918 30.92 33.74 -2.21
C ILE A 918 30.09 34.87 -1.59
N LEU A 919 28.78 34.67 -1.45
CA LEU A 919 27.89 35.69 -0.90
C LEU A 919 28.21 36.00 0.56
N GLN A 920 28.38 34.96 1.40
CA GLN A 920 28.68 35.13 2.82
C GLN A 920 30.06 35.76 3.04
N LEU A 921 31.06 35.33 2.25
CA LEU A 921 32.39 35.94 2.24
C LEU A 921 32.33 37.41 1.81
N ALA A 922 31.56 37.73 0.77
CA ALA A 922 31.42 39.11 0.30
C ALA A 922 30.73 40.01 1.33
N ILE A 923 29.69 39.52 2.01
CA ILE A 923 29.03 40.26 3.10
C ILE A 923 30.02 40.49 4.25
N HIS A 924 30.75 39.45 4.68
CA HIS A 924 31.73 39.58 5.75
C HIS A 924 32.85 40.59 5.43
N PHE A 925 33.41 40.55 4.21
CA PHE A 925 34.43 41.52 3.80
C PHE A 925 33.86 42.94 3.63
N MET A 926 32.61 43.07 3.20
CA MET A 926 31.91 44.35 3.11
C MET A 926 31.74 44.95 4.51
N GLU A 927 31.21 44.20 5.47
CA GLU A 927 30.97 44.64 6.85
C GLU A 927 32.29 45.06 7.54
N ASN A 928 33.34 44.23 7.43
CA ASN A 928 34.64 44.54 8.00
C ASN A 928 35.25 45.83 7.43
N MET A 929 35.14 46.05 6.11
CA MET A 929 35.70 47.25 5.46
C MET A 929 34.81 48.49 5.68
N ALA A 930 33.49 48.33 5.71
CA ALA A 930 32.54 49.39 6.04
C ALA A 930 32.77 49.92 7.45
N ALA A 931 32.99 49.02 8.43
CA ALA A 931 33.36 49.37 9.80
C ALA A 931 34.73 50.08 9.88
N HIS A 932 35.71 49.68 9.06
CA HIS A 932 37.03 50.31 9.05
C HIS A 932 37.04 51.72 8.41
N LEU A 933 36.13 51.97 7.46
CA LEU A 933 36.02 53.24 6.73
C LEU A 933 34.90 54.16 7.25
N ASP A 934 34.20 53.75 8.31
CA ASP A 934 33.06 54.46 8.91
C ASP A 934 31.98 54.84 7.87
N LYS A 935 31.65 53.90 6.98
CA LYS A 935 30.62 54.05 5.92
C LYS A 935 29.42 53.16 6.17
N GLU A 936 28.21 53.66 5.91
CA GLU A 936 26.94 52.91 5.99
C GLU A 936 26.67 52.06 4.72
N VAL A 937 27.58 51.17 4.34
CA VAL A 937 27.35 50.20 3.25
C VAL A 937 26.82 48.90 3.87
N THR A 938 25.54 48.60 3.67
CA THR A 938 24.84 47.48 4.34
C THR A 938 24.39 46.38 3.39
N HIS A 939 24.33 46.62 2.08
CA HIS A 939 23.76 45.66 1.13
C HIS A 939 24.59 45.48 -0.14
N ILE A 940 24.49 44.28 -0.74
CA ILE A 940 24.98 43.95 -2.09
C ILE A 940 23.75 43.68 -2.96
N SER A 941 23.63 44.33 -4.11
CA SER A 941 22.46 44.12 -4.98
C SER A 941 22.40 42.69 -5.53
N PRO A 942 21.21 42.14 -5.82
CA PRO A 942 21.09 40.80 -6.41
C PRO A 942 21.88 40.61 -7.71
N GLU A 943 21.97 41.67 -8.52
CA GLU A 943 22.75 41.71 -9.75
C GLU A 943 24.26 41.63 -9.48
N ALA A 944 24.74 42.32 -8.44
CA ALA A 944 26.12 42.25 -7.98
C ALA A 944 26.46 40.87 -7.43
N VAL A 945 25.57 40.25 -6.66
CA VAL A 945 25.72 38.88 -6.17
C VAL A 945 25.84 37.88 -7.33
N ALA A 946 24.96 38.00 -8.33
CA ALA A 946 25.01 37.15 -9.52
C ALA A 946 26.33 37.33 -10.31
N ALA A 947 26.86 38.55 -10.39
CA ALA A 947 28.16 38.81 -11.01
C ALA A 947 29.31 38.16 -10.23
N LEU A 948 29.32 38.30 -8.90
CA LEU A 948 30.32 37.67 -8.02
C LEU A 948 30.28 36.13 -8.11
N GLN A 949 29.09 35.53 -8.21
CA GLN A 949 28.94 34.07 -8.31
C GLN A 949 29.33 33.51 -9.70
N ARG A 950 29.22 34.32 -10.77
CA ARG A 950 29.59 33.91 -12.13
C ARG A 950 31.08 33.98 -12.40
N TYR A 951 31.82 34.82 -11.67
CA TYR A 951 33.27 34.98 -11.85
C TYR A 951 34.05 33.78 -11.30
N ASP A 952 35.11 33.37 -11.99
CA ASP A 952 35.88 32.16 -11.67
C ASP A 952 37.01 32.37 -10.65
N TRP A 953 37.16 33.57 -10.09
CA TRP A 953 38.08 33.90 -8.98
C TRP A 953 39.45 33.22 -9.05
N PRO A 954 40.30 33.51 -10.07
CA PRO A 954 41.64 32.93 -10.20
C PRO A 954 42.55 33.17 -8.98
N GLY A 955 42.37 34.26 -8.24
CA GLY A 955 43.06 34.56 -6.97
C GLY A 955 42.33 34.07 -5.72
N ASN A 956 41.26 33.27 -5.88
CA ASN A 956 40.46 32.68 -4.80
C ASN A 956 39.91 33.74 -3.82
N VAL A 957 39.91 33.44 -2.51
CA VAL A 957 39.30 34.29 -1.48
C VAL A 957 39.99 35.65 -1.37
N ARG A 958 41.31 35.73 -1.62
CA ARG A 958 42.06 36.99 -1.56
C ARG A 958 41.64 37.98 -2.64
N GLU A 959 41.34 37.48 -3.83
CA GLU A 959 40.85 38.33 -4.92
C GLU A 959 39.42 38.79 -4.67
N LEU A 960 38.55 37.92 -4.14
CA LEU A 960 37.21 38.29 -3.69
C LEU A 960 37.27 39.39 -2.63
N GLU A 961 38.12 39.22 -1.61
CA GLU A 961 38.36 40.21 -0.57
C GLU A 961 38.75 41.56 -1.15
N HIS A 962 39.79 41.61 -2.00
CA HIS A 962 40.25 42.87 -2.61
C HIS A 962 39.17 43.53 -3.51
N SER A 963 38.42 42.73 -4.28
CA SER A 963 37.38 43.23 -5.16
C SER A 963 36.21 43.84 -4.39
N VAL A 964 35.77 43.19 -3.30
CA VAL A 964 34.71 43.71 -2.43
C VAL A 964 35.18 44.94 -1.67
N GLN A 965 36.40 44.94 -1.14
CA GLN A 965 36.97 46.10 -0.45
C GLN A 965 37.03 47.34 -1.36
N ARG A 966 37.45 47.17 -2.63
CA ARG A 966 37.42 48.25 -3.63
C ARG A 966 36.01 48.73 -3.92
N ALA A 967 35.04 47.82 -4.03
CA ALA A 967 33.65 48.17 -4.27
C ALA A 967 33.07 49.02 -3.12
N VAL A 968 33.39 48.71 -1.85
CA VAL A 968 33.00 49.53 -0.68
C VAL A 968 33.61 50.94 -0.73
N ILE A 969 34.85 51.09 -1.21
CA ILE A 969 35.51 52.39 -1.36
C ILE A 969 34.81 53.24 -2.44
N ILE A 970 34.48 52.64 -3.59
CA ILE A 970 33.88 53.32 -4.74
C ILE A 970 32.39 53.61 -4.53
N CYS A 971 31.70 52.77 -3.75
CA CYS A 971 30.28 52.91 -3.46
C CYS A 971 29.97 54.27 -2.81
N LYS A 972 29.01 54.99 -3.40
CA LYS A 972 28.53 56.31 -2.94
C LYS A 972 27.23 56.23 -2.12
N GLY A 973 26.59 55.07 -2.05
CA GLY A 973 25.34 54.83 -1.31
C GLY A 973 25.45 53.65 -0.35
N SER A 974 24.33 53.17 0.17
CA SER A 974 24.29 52.04 1.12
C SER A 974 24.30 50.65 0.48
N THR A 975 24.20 50.57 -0.85
CA THR A 975 24.14 49.30 -1.60
C THR A 975 25.23 49.24 -2.67
N ILE A 976 26.06 48.19 -2.64
CA ILE A 976 27.03 47.86 -3.70
C ILE A 976 26.27 47.36 -4.92
N LEU A 977 26.43 48.04 -6.05
CA LEU A 977 25.80 47.68 -7.33
C LEU A 977 26.80 46.92 -8.21
N ALA A 978 26.30 46.20 -9.23
CA ALA A 978 27.14 45.41 -10.12
C ALA A 978 28.25 46.23 -10.81
N ARG A 979 27.98 47.51 -11.11
CA ARG A 979 28.95 48.46 -11.69
C ARG A 979 30.10 48.84 -10.75
N ASP A 980 29.91 48.71 -9.44
CA ASP A 980 30.91 49.05 -8.43
C ASP A 980 31.92 47.89 -8.25
N ILE A 981 31.54 46.69 -8.71
CA ILE A 981 32.39 45.50 -8.76
C ILE A 981 33.07 45.47 -10.13
N ALA A 982 34.22 46.14 -10.24
CA ALA A 982 35.00 46.21 -11.48
C ALA A 982 35.64 44.84 -11.82
N LEU A 983 34.86 43.91 -12.39
CA LEU A 983 35.32 42.65 -12.94
C LEU A 983 35.46 42.81 -14.47
N GLU A 984 36.67 42.66 -15.00
CA GLU A 984 36.88 42.53 -16.45
C GLU A 984 36.34 41.17 -16.90
N LEU A 985 35.07 41.15 -17.33
CA LEU A 985 34.42 39.98 -17.90
C LEU A 985 34.70 39.97 -19.42
N PRO A 986 35.24 38.89 -20.01
CA PRO A 986 35.27 38.75 -21.45
C PRO A 986 33.83 38.63 -21.99
N ASP A 987 33.46 39.51 -22.93
CA ASP A 987 32.15 39.54 -23.58
C ASP A 987 31.85 38.22 -24.29
N ILE A 988 30.76 37.54 -23.88
CA ILE A 988 30.15 36.45 -24.65
C ILE A 988 28.62 36.67 -24.67
N PRO A 989 27.95 36.56 -25.84
CA PRO A 989 26.57 37.02 -26.03
C PRO A 989 25.56 36.17 -25.26
N THR A 990 24.55 36.84 -24.69
CA THR A 990 23.34 36.25 -24.11
C THR A 990 22.51 35.50 -25.15
N THR A 991 22.37 34.18 -24.99
CA THR A 991 21.24 33.43 -25.52
C THR A 991 20.88 32.20 -24.67
N GLN A 992 19.60 32.16 -24.29
CA GLN A 992 18.74 31.01 -24.00
C GLN A 992 18.98 30.21 -22.70
N THR A 993 17.97 30.27 -21.84
CA THR A 993 17.65 29.32 -20.78
C THR A 993 17.57 27.88 -21.33
N PRO A 994 18.16 26.87 -20.67
CA PRO A 994 18.01 25.48 -21.10
C PRO A 994 16.65 24.95 -20.65
N THR A 995 15.72 24.82 -21.59
CA THR A 995 14.61 23.88 -21.49
C THR A 995 15.19 22.47 -21.44
N THR A 996 14.85 21.68 -20.42
CA THR A 996 15.11 20.24 -20.39
C THR A 996 14.52 19.59 -21.64
N MET A 997 15.39 19.16 -22.54
CA MET A 997 15.04 18.53 -23.81
C MET A 997 15.44 17.05 -23.77
N THR A 998 14.73 16.23 -24.53
CA THR A 998 15.03 14.81 -24.65
C THR A 998 16.39 14.59 -25.32
N LEU A 999 17.02 13.43 -25.08
CA LEU A 999 18.29 13.05 -25.73
C LEU A 999 18.22 13.15 -27.26
N TYR A 1000 17.05 12.82 -27.84
CA TYR A 1000 16.79 12.91 -29.28
C TYR A 1000 16.83 14.37 -29.79
N GLU A 1001 16.19 15.30 -29.09
CA GLU A 1001 16.16 16.72 -29.46
C GLU A 1001 17.51 17.40 -29.27
N ASN A 1002 18.22 17.03 -28.19
CA ASN A 1002 19.55 17.56 -27.91
C ASN A 1002 20.57 17.09 -28.96
N GLU A 1003 20.51 15.80 -29.34
CA GLU A 1003 21.34 15.25 -30.41
C GLU A 1003 21.03 15.90 -31.77
N ARG A 1004 19.74 16.04 -32.11
CA ARG A 1004 19.31 16.67 -33.37
C ARG A 1004 19.77 18.12 -33.46
N ARG A 1005 19.59 18.90 -32.39
CA ARG A 1005 20.03 20.29 -32.30
C ARG A 1005 21.54 20.42 -32.41
N HIS A 1006 22.29 19.55 -31.73
CA HIS A 1006 23.75 19.58 -31.77
C HIS A 1006 24.29 19.28 -33.18
N ILE A 1007 23.74 18.27 -33.85
CA ILE A 1007 24.12 17.93 -35.23
C ILE A 1007 23.75 19.06 -36.20
N LEU A 1008 22.56 19.66 -36.08
CA LEU A 1008 22.14 20.82 -36.88
C LEU A 1008 23.07 22.03 -36.69
N MET A 1009 23.43 22.36 -35.44
CA MET A 1009 24.31 23.48 -35.13
C MET A 1009 25.69 23.32 -35.78
N VAL A 1010 26.28 22.11 -35.73
CA VAL A 1010 27.58 21.84 -36.36
C VAL A 1010 27.47 21.84 -37.90
N LEU A 1011 26.36 21.35 -38.45
CA LEU A 1011 26.10 21.42 -39.89
C LEU A 1011 25.97 22.87 -40.38
N GLU A 1012 25.29 23.75 -39.62
CA GLU A 1012 25.17 25.17 -39.95
C GLU A 1012 26.51 25.91 -39.87
N GLN A 1013 27.28 25.67 -38.80
CA GLN A 1013 28.62 26.27 -38.62
C GLN A 1013 29.62 25.86 -39.70
N THR A 1014 29.46 24.67 -40.26
CA THR A 1014 30.31 24.15 -41.35
C THR A 1014 29.75 24.46 -42.74
N GLY A 1015 28.66 25.24 -42.86
CA GLY A 1015 28.04 25.54 -44.16
C GLY A 1015 27.49 24.30 -44.87
N TRP A 1016 27.05 23.30 -44.11
CA TRP A 1016 26.56 21.99 -44.55
C TRP A 1016 27.62 21.10 -45.23
N ILE A 1017 28.90 21.31 -44.93
CA ILE A 1017 30.00 20.48 -45.43
C ILE A 1017 30.17 19.24 -44.53
N ILE A 1018 29.77 18.07 -45.04
CA ILE A 1018 29.74 16.82 -44.27
C ILE A 1018 31.13 16.17 -44.12
N LYS A 1019 32.03 16.29 -45.11
CA LYS A 1019 33.32 15.56 -45.17
C LYS A 1019 34.47 16.49 -45.55
N GLY A 1020 35.60 16.38 -44.85
CA GLY A 1020 36.85 17.13 -45.05
C GLY A 1020 37.49 17.52 -43.72
N PRO A 1021 38.74 18.02 -43.70
CA PRO A 1021 39.30 18.66 -42.51
C PRO A 1021 38.43 19.87 -42.16
N ASN A 1022 37.90 19.91 -40.92
CA ASN A 1022 36.87 20.84 -40.45
C ASN A 1022 35.44 20.62 -41.01
N GLY A 1023 35.14 19.45 -41.59
CA GLY A 1023 33.76 19.08 -41.94
C GLY A 1023 32.96 18.66 -40.71
N ALA A 1024 31.62 18.68 -40.79
CA ALA A 1024 30.75 18.39 -39.66
C ALA A 1024 31.01 17.01 -39.01
N ALA A 1025 31.38 16.00 -39.81
CA ALA A 1025 31.71 14.67 -39.32
C ALA A 1025 33.00 14.64 -38.47
N ASP A 1026 34.00 15.43 -38.85
CA ASP A 1026 35.30 15.54 -38.17
C ASP A 1026 35.14 16.27 -36.83
N ILE A 1027 34.37 17.37 -36.82
CA ILE A 1027 34.06 18.15 -35.61
C ILE A 1027 33.20 17.34 -34.62
N LEU A 1028 32.26 16.53 -35.12
CA LEU A 1028 31.43 15.64 -34.29
C LEU A 1028 32.16 14.34 -33.89
N GLY A 1029 33.38 14.09 -34.36
CA GLY A 1029 34.13 12.86 -34.08
C GLY A 1029 33.49 11.59 -34.64
N LEU A 1030 32.67 11.71 -35.70
CA LEU A 1030 31.92 10.61 -36.31
C LEU A 1030 32.42 10.32 -37.73
N PRO A 1031 32.40 9.06 -38.21
CA PRO A 1031 32.61 8.77 -39.62
C PRO A 1031 31.54 9.45 -40.50
N SER A 1032 31.94 9.99 -41.66
CA SER A 1032 31.02 10.68 -42.58
C SER A 1032 29.82 9.84 -43.06
N SER A 1033 29.95 8.50 -43.06
CA SER A 1033 28.84 7.56 -43.31
C SER A 1033 27.83 7.52 -42.15
N THR A 1034 28.33 7.51 -40.91
CA THR A 1034 27.52 7.51 -39.69
C THR A 1034 26.76 8.82 -39.52
N LEU A 1035 27.40 9.96 -39.81
CA LEU A 1035 26.72 11.26 -39.76
C LEU A 1035 25.56 11.31 -40.77
N ARG A 1036 25.72 10.80 -41.98
CA ARG A 1036 24.63 10.72 -42.98
C ARG A 1036 23.50 9.79 -42.54
N SER A 1037 23.81 8.67 -41.90
CA SER A 1037 22.81 7.76 -41.34
C SER A 1037 22.03 8.42 -40.19
N ARG A 1038 22.71 9.14 -39.29
CA ARG A 1038 22.06 9.89 -38.19
C ARG A 1038 21.23 11.06 -38.70
N MET A 1039 21.71 11.80 -39.70
CA MET A 1039 20.91 12.86 -40.36
C MET A 1039 19.61 12.30 -40.95
N LYS A 1040 19.65 11.10 -41.56
CA LYS A 1040 18.44 10.44 -42.09
C LYS A 1040 17.50 9.98 -40.97
N LYS A 1041 18.05 9.45 -39.87
CA LYS A 1041 17.27 8.99 -38.70
C LYS A 1041 16.63 10.16 -37.92
N LEU A 1042 17.29 11.31 -37.87
CA LEU A 1042 16.85 12.52 -37.17
C LEU A 1042 16.08 13.50 -38.07
N GLU A 1043 15.74 13.09 -39.30
CA GLU A 1043 15.03 13.89 -40.30
C GLU A 1043 15.67 15.27 -40.55
N ILE A 1044 17.01 15.32 -40.59
CA ILE A 1044 17.79 16.53 -40.88
C ILE A 1044 18.06 16.58 -42.38
N GLN A 1045 17.40 17.52 -43.06
CA GLN A 1045 17.62 17.79 -44.49
C GLN A 1045 18.23 19.17 -44.69
N ARG A 1046 19.09 19.29 -45.71
CA ARG A 1046 19.68 20.58 -46.08
C ARG A 1046 18.58 21.48 -46.65
N PRO A 1047 18.39 22.71 -46.13
CA PRO A 1047 17.49 23.68 -46.73
C PRO A 1047 17.87 23.89 -48.20
N ALA A 1048 16.90 23.76 -49.10
CA ALA A 1048 17.05 24.23 -50.47
C ALA A 1048 17.20 25.76 -50.41
N VAL A 1049 18.23 26.29 -51.08
CA VAL A 1049 18.56 27.72 -51.10
C VAL A 1049 17.42 28.54 -51.70
#